data_AF-A0A2D4YWY5-F1
#
_entry.id   AF-A0A2D4YWY5-F1
#
_cell.length_a   1.000
_cell.length_b   1.000
_cell.length_c   1.000
_cell.angle_alpha   90.00
_cell.angle_beta   90.00
_cell.angle_gamma   90.00
#
_symmetry.space_group_name_H-M   'P 1'
#
loop_
_entity.id
_entity.type
_entity.pdbx_description
1 polymer ?
#
loop_
_entity_poly.entity_id
_entity_poly.type
_entity_poly.pdbx_seq_one_letter_code
_entity_poly.pdbx_strand_id
1 'polypeptide(L)'
;MSNFIGGGKTVAVNPSAADIVGFNPRRDVLDFGDISVHGLILGTLPDGTAAIVNPWRPENYQALVGLAWGDLSVENMGVVGNEHLRQDVGAVLSWEQDIGVREDDTIYVRSHQYGVQDVVKDFDPASQKLSFLYAGTRERLSVEDTKKGLLISFEPTGQSLLLSGIKRTDLIGASLEFHHDQVEEDNLEVPFGFNADQVSLVSRRSLLTPAAPAGAITDGDQQRSGRMQAPEQDIAEMQQGASMHDHSMHDHAMHDHSMADHSMAEPAGDSSAELPRNPSSQLNPEELELSVDGSLYWGGMSGVLTLQNCCSETLQDWKVSFVTPHSNFRAWGGKAKVKQQSDGTYQVTLRPAQWNNVIPAGGTLAIDFNADSVGLPNSGELNDALFFAGEPSSAGSGETTAESKPNTPSEAIADPLPAADSATVEPLEAPKNQLVEQDSKTANGLQVESTISGGWSGTFEGELTVSNPGNKPVAAGWSISFISDHQLRSISNFTLKQKSLADGRYEVTLSAPSWSRNESFKPGDKLRSYYQAAGDLPAEEQPFEVSAGAGADPVGNDVTPAPSPAESVDTDPELPAAAITSGDRPGTIKVDYEAPDGVTDKRLVTYFEEWGIYTRDVNLSDVDGQSMTHLNYSFFDVKSDGSIALFDSFAAEEKRFAQADQVSRRFTKEDYANVDASLRRAYNSDRYTITNSDDSVLVTSVPVGWNGTGTKDAGNFEQLRRFKELNPDVNLGFALGGWTLSDEFSTAYSTKAGRDRFTDDVVGIFRQYDFFNTVDFDWEYPGGGGKAGNAVSNQDGANFARVLKQLRGKLDALSNETGEAYEVSIATAGGYEKLENLNLQGIDDYVDFYNVMTYDFHGGWENR
;
A
#
# COMPACT_ATOMS: atom_id res chain seq x y z
N MET A 1 -4.31 -31.56 -15.15
CA MET A 1 -4.87 -31.83 -16.50
C MET A 1 -6.37 -31.62 -16.43
N SER A 2 -6.86 -30.43 -16.79
CA SER A 2 -8.28 -30.15 -16.99
C SER A 2 -8.56 -30.12 -18.49
N ASN A 3 -9.56 -30.88 -18.92
CA ASN A 3 -9.99 -30.99 -20.31
C ASN A 3 -10.69 -29.68 -20.72
N PHE A 4 -9.96 -28.71 -21.28
CA PHE A 4 -10.59 -27.68 -22.11
C PHE A 4 -11.17 -28.34 -23.36
N ILE A 5 -12.33 -27.88 -23.82
CA ILE A 5 -13.01 -28.45 -24.99
C ILE A 5 -12.05 -28.38 -26.19
N GLY A 6 -11.68 -29.55 -26.70
CA GLY A 6 -10.49 -29.74 -27.54
C GLY A 6 -10.39 -28.84 -28.78
N GLY A 7 -9.25 -28.14 -28.88
CA GLY A 7 -8.67 -27.68 -30.14
C GLY A 7 -9.34 -26.46 -30.81
N GLY A 8 -10.12 -25.65 -30.08
CA GLY A 8 -10.59 -24.33 -30.53
C GLY A 8 -9.57 -23.21 -30.31
N LYS A 9 -9.97 -21.96 -30.62
CA LYS A 9 -9.12 -20.77 -30.41
C LYS A 9 -9.36 -20.15 -29.03
N THR A 10 -8.29 -19.66 -28.41
CA THR A 10 -8.35 -18.75 -27.27
C THR A 10 -8.42 -17.31 -27.79
N VAL A 11 -9.36 -16.51 -27.28
CA VAL A 11 -9.58 -15.13 -27.69
C VAL A 11 -9.44 -14.23 -26.47
N ALA A 12 -8.43 -13.37 -26.47
CA ALA A 12 -8.25 -12.37 -25.42
C ALA A 12 -9.42 -11.38 -25.42
N VAL A 13 -9.97 -11.11 -24.24
CA VAL A 13 -10.99 -10.09 -24.05
C VAL A 13 -10.34 -8.75 -23.67
N ASN A 14 -10.83 -7.67 -24.25
CA ASN A 14 -10.42 -6.32 -23.92
C ASN A 14 -11.56 -5.38 -24.38
N PRO A 15 -12.17 -4.58 -23.49
CA PRO A 15 -13.27 -3.69 -23.86
C PRO A 15 -12.93 -2.65 -24.93
N SER A 16 -11.64 -2.39 -25.18
CA SER A 16 -11.15 -1.47 -26.21
C SER A 16 -10.72 -2.19 -27.51
N ALA A 17 -10.79 -3.51 -27.55
CA ALA A 17 -10.44 -4.28 -28.74
C ALA A 17 -11.64 -4.40 -29.70
N ALA A 18 -11.35 -4.79 -30.94
CA ALA A 18 -12.38 -5.04 -31.93
C ALA A 18 -13.28 -6.23 -31.55
N ASP A 19 -14.54 -6.17 -31.98
CA ASP A 19 -15.55 -7.21 -31.77
C ASP A 19 -15.06 -8.62 -32.12
N ILE A 20 -15.47 -9.58 -31.29
CA ILE A 20 -15.15 -10.99 -31.46
C ILE A 20 -16.14 -11.60 -32.46
N VAL A 21 -15.67 -11.84 -33.68
CA VAL A 21 -16.48 -12.45 -34.75
C VAL A 21 -16.15 -13.94 -34.93
N GLY A 22 -17.18 -14.75 -35.11
CA GLY A 22 -17.04 -16.18 -35.42
C GLY A 22 -16.44 -16.98 -34.26
N PHE A 23 -16.76 -16.62 -33.02
CA PHE A 23 -16.50 -17.44 -31.85
C PHE A 23 -17.39 -18.69 -31.89
N ASN A 24 -16.82 -19.86 -31.61
CA ASN A 24 -17.53 -21.12 -31.59
C ASN A 24 -17.72 -21.60 -30.14
N PRO A 25 -18.93 -21.48 -29.56
CA PRO A 25 -19.20 -21.87 -28.17
C PRO A 25 -18.91 -23.34 -27.86
N ARG A 26 -18.79 -24.21 -28.88
CA ARG A 26 -18.48 -25.63 -28.68
C ARG A 26 -16.99 -25.93 -28.49
N ARG A 27 -16.07 -24.96 -28.61
CA ARG A 27 -14.62 -25.23 -28.50
C ARG A 27 -13.74 -24.01 -28.23
N ASP A 28 -14.22 -22.79 -28.48
CA ASP A 28 -13.42 -21.58 -28.27
C ASP A 28 -13.55 -21.10 -26.82
N VAL A 29 -12.52 -20.37 -26.38
CA VAL A 29 -12.36 -19.91 -24.99
C VAL A 29 -12.07 -18.41 -24.97
N LEU A 30 -12.70 -17.68 -24.06
CA LEU A 30 -12.43 -16.28 -23.75
C LEU A 30 -11.32 -16.22 -22.70
N ASP A 31 -10.27 -15.47 -22.97
CA ASP A 31 -9.16 -15.27 -22.05
C ASP A 31 -9.27 -13.88 -21.42
N PHE A 32 -9.63 -13.87 -20.13
CA PHE A 32 -9.76 -12.67 -19.30
C PHE A 32 -8.42 -12.21 -18.71
N GLY A 33 -7.37 -13.03 -18.76
CA GLY A 33 -6.10 -12.74 -18.10
C GLY A 33 -6.26 -12.40 -16.61
N ASP A 34 -5.44 -11.46 -16.14
CA ASP A 34 -5.46 -10.91 -14.77
C ASP A 34 -6.16 -9.53 -14.72
N ILE A 35 -7.11 -9.28 -15.64
CA ILE A 35 -7.86 -8.02 -15.69
C ILE A 35 -8.68 -7.88 -14.39
N SER A 36 -8.57 -6.73 -13.73
CA SER A 36 -9.38 -6.38 -12.56
C SER A 36 -10.86 -6.22 -12.94
N VAL A 37 -11.78 -6.53 -12.02
CA VAL A 37 -13.20 -6.15 -12.13
C VAL A 37 -13.38 -4.62 -12.34
N HIS A 38 -12.39 -3.83 -11.87
CA HIS A 38 -12.06 -2.42 -12.20
C HIS A 38 -12.15 -2.02 -13.67
N GLY A 39 -11.65 -2.91 -14.54
CA GLY A 39 -11.41 -2.60 -15.95
C GLY A 39 -12.48 -3.12 -16.88
N LEU A 40 -13.37 -3.99 -16.40
CA LEU A 40 -14.23 -4.80 -17.24
C LEU A 40 -15.42 -5.35 -16.46
N ILE A 41 -16.61 -5.22 -17.04
CA ILE A 41 -17.81 -5.93 -16.60
C ILE A 41 -18.45 -6.71 -17.75
N LEU A 42 -19.34 -7.65 -17.40
CA LEU A 42 -20.14 -8.36 -18.37
C LEU A 42 -21.43 -7.59 -18.63
N GLY A 43 -21.69 -7.26 -19.89
CA GLY A 43 -22.88 -6.58 -20.34
C GLY A 43 -23.59 -7.32 -21.47
N THR A 44 -24.80 -6.91 -21.79
CA THR A 44 -25.61 -7.44 -22.88
C THR A 44 -26.16 -6.26 -23.67
N LEU A 45 -25.82 -6.16 -24.95
CA LEU A 45 -26.31 -5.09 -25.82
C LEU A 45 -27.84 -5.18 -25.99
N PRO A 46 -28.52 -4.10 -26.44
CA PRO A 46 -29.97 -4.09 -26.59
C PRO A 46 -30.55 -5.18 -27.51
N ASP A 47 -29.76 -5.76 -28.40
CA ASP A 47 -30.16 -6.85 -29.28
C ASP A 47 -29.94 -8.26 -28.69
N GLY A 48 -29.46 -8.34 -27.45
CA GLY A 48 -29.17 -9.59 -26.75
C GLY A 48 -27.73 -10.09 -26.89
N THR A 49 -26.88 -9.38 -27.64
CA THR A 49 -25.48 -9.78 -27.84
C THR A 49 -24.67 -9.62 -26.55
N ALA A 50 -23.92 -10.66 -26.18
CA ALA A 50 -22.97 -10.61 -25.08
C ALA A 50 -21.85 -9.60 -25.36
N ALA A 51 -21.50 -8.78 -24.38
CA ALA A 51 -20.49 -7.74 -24.50
C ALA A 51 -19.59 -7.68 -23.27
N ILE A 52 -18.32 -7.42 -23.54
CA ILE A 52 -17.30 -7.10 -22.56
C ILE A 52 -17.21 -5.58 -22.49
N VAL A 53 -17.67 -4.98 -21.38
CA VAL A 53 -17.93 -3.54 -21.30
C VAL A 53 -16.91 -2.87 -20.39
N ASN A 54 -16.38 -1.72 -20.81
CA ASN A 54 -15.63 -0.85 -19.91
C ASN A 54 -16.63 -0.10 -19.02
N PRO A 55 -16.55 -0.25 -17.69
CA PRO A 55 -17.58 0.32 -16.84
C PRO A 55 -17.53 1.86 -16.72
N TRP A 56 -16.38 2.46 -17.03
CA TRP A 56 -16.15 3.91 -16.98
C TRP A 56 -16.39 4.60 -18.32
N ARG A 57 -16.43 3.83 -19.41
CA ARG A 57 -16.64 4.30 -20.79
C ARG A 57 -17.63 3.38 -21.49
N PRO A 58 -18.96 3.55 -21.29
CA PRO A 58 -19.99 2.68 -21.86
C PRO A 58 -19.90 2.48 -23.37
N GLU A 59 -19.36 3.46 -24.08
CA GLU A 59 -19.11 3.42 -25.52
C GLU A 59 -17.97 2.48 -25.92
N ASN A 60 -17.09 2.12 -24.98
CA ASN A 60 -16.01 1.17 -25.17
C ASN A 60 -16.45 -0.21 -24.69
N TYR A 61 -16.84 -1.06 -25.64
CA TYR A 61 -17.10 -2.46 -25.39
C TYR A 61 -16.59 -3.31 -26.55
N GLN A 62 -16.38 -4.59 -26.26
CA GLN A 62 -16.09 -5.62 -27.25
C GLN A 62 -17.25 -6.60 -27.30
N ALA A 63 -17.96 -6.66 -28.43
CA ALA A 63 -19.12 -7.54 -28.59
C ALA A 63 -18.71 -8.96 -29.05
N LEU A 64 -19.42 -9.97 -28.56
CA LEU A 64 -19.34 -11.34 -29.05
C LEU A 64 -20.40 -11.53 -30.13
N VAL A 65 -20.07 -11.11 -31.35
CA VAL A 65 -21.04 -10.96 -32.45
C VAL A 65 -21.81 -12.26 -32.72
N GLY A 66 -23.12 -12.19 -32.51
CA GLY A 66 -24.06 -13.30 -32.76
C GLY A 66 -24.17 -14.32 -31.62
N LEU A 67 -23.67 -14.01 -30.43
CA LEU A 67 -23.77 -14.86 -29.25
C LEU A 67 -24.37 -14.08 -28.07
N ALA A 68 -25.24 -14.75 -27.31
CA ALA A 68 -25.70 -14.30 -25.99
C ALA A 68 -24.90 -15.00 -24.89
N TRP A 69 -24.94 -14.46 -23.66
CA TRP A 69 -24.27 -15.10 -22.51
C TRP A 69 -24.82 -16.50 -22.22
N GLY A 70 -26.12 -16.74 -22.48
CA GLY A 70 -26.75 -18.07 -22.38
C GLY A 70 -26.29 -19.08 -23.45
N ASP A 71 -25.61 -18.64 -24.52
CA ASP A 71 -25.00 -19.55 -25.50
C ASP A 71 -23.64 -20.08 -25.05
N LEU A 72 -23.08 -19.51 -23.97
CA LEU A 72 -21.77 -19.84 -23.42
C LEU A 72 -21.90 -20.65 -22.14
N SER A 73 -20.86 -21.42 -21.85
CA SER A 73 -20.71 -22.21 -20.63
C SER A 73 -19.48 -21.76 -19.84
N VAL A 74 -19.34 -22.24 -18.61
CA VAL A 74 -18.13 -21.99 -17.80
C VAL A 74 -16.86 -22.52 -18.48
N GLU A 75 -16.97 -23.54 -19.35
CA GLU A 75 -15.84 -24.09 -20.12
C GLU A 75 -15.37 -23.14 -21.23
N ASN A 76 -16.19 -22.16 -21.62
CA ASN A 76 -15.80 -21.09 -22.53
C ASN A 76 -15.06 -19.97 -21.82
N MET A 77 -15.01 -19.97 -20.49
CA MET A 77 -14.22 -19.02 -19.70
C MET A 77 -12.85 -19.64 -19.47
N GLY A 78 -11.80 -18.93 -19.88
CA GLY A 78 -10.43 -19.28 -19.54
C GLY A 78 -10.18 -19.20 -18.04
N VAL A 79 -8.92 -19.33 -17.64
CA VAL A 79 -8.55 -19.04 -16.27
C VAL A 79 -8.79 -17.55 -16.02
N VAL A 80 -9.57 -17.22 -14.98
CA VAL A 80 -9.84 -15.83 -14.58
C VAL A 80 -9.03 -15.55 -13.32
N GLY A 81 -8.02 -14.69 -13.44
CA GLY A 81 -7.03 -14.43 -12.39
C GLY A 81 -7.58 -13.70 -11.18
N ASN A 82 -8.40 -12.67 -11.42
CA ASN A 82 -9.06 -11.89 -10.38
C ASN A 82 -10.27 -12.67 -9.80
N GLU A 83 -10.30 -12.88 -8.47
CA GLU A 83 -11.36 -13.66 -7.79
C GLU A 83 -12.72 -12.97 -7.87
N HIS A 84 -12.79 -11.67 -7.58
CA HIS A 84 -14.05 -10.93 -7.66
C HIS A 84 -14.67 -11.00 -9.07
N LEU A 85 -13.89 -10.73 -10.11
CA LEU A 85 -14.32 -10.84 -11.50
C LEU A 85 -14.75 -12.27 -11.85
N ARG A 86 -14.08 -13.28 -11.30
CA ARG A 86 -14.44 -14.68 -11.49
C ARG A 86 -15.82 -14.98 -10.87
N GLN A 87 -16.11 -14.44 -9.68
CA GLN A 87 -17.43 -14.54 -9.08
C GLN A 87 -18.50 -13.81 -9.90
N ASP A 88 -18.18 -12.66 -10.48
CA ASP A 88 -19.11 -11.88 -11.31
C ASP A 88 -19.42 -12.52 -12.66
N VAL A 89 -18.40 -13.04 -13.35
CA VAL A 89 -18.57 -13.87 -14.55
C VAL A 89 -19.44 -15.08 -14.24
N GLY A 90 -19.16 -15.72 -13.11
CA GLY A 90 -19.95 -16.83 -12.59
C GLY A 90 -21.42 -16.49 -12.36
N ALA A 91 -21.68 -15.34 -11.73
CA ALA A 91 -23.01 -14.83 -11.47
C ALA A 91 -23.83 -14.60 -12.75
N VAL A 92 -23.25 -13.95 -13.76
CA VAL A 92 -23.92 -13.71 -15.05
C VAL A 92 -24.23 -15.01 -15.77
N LEU A 93 -23.26 -15.92 -15.89
CA LEU A 93 -23.47 -17.20 -16.56
C LEU A 93 -24.53 -18.05 -15.84
N SER A 94 -24.51 -18.05 -14.50
CA SER A 94 -25.48 -18.79 -13.69
C SER A 94 -26.89 -18.23 -13.85
N TRP A 95 -27.03 -16.91 -13.91
CA TRP A 95 -28.31 -16.27 -14.18
C TRP A 95 -28.89 -16.71 -15.53
N GLU A 96 -28.08 -16.63 -16.59
CA GLU A 96 -28.50 -16.92 -17.97
C GLU A 96 -28.77 -18.41 -18.22
N GLN A 97 -28.14 -19.29 -17.43
CA GLN A 97 -28.33 -20.74 -17.51
C GLN A 97 -29.34 -21.30 -16.49
N ASP A 98 -29.95 -20.43 -15.68
CA ASP A 98 -30.87 -20.81 -14.60
C ASP A 98 -30.26 -21.79 -13.57
N ILE A 99 -29.01 -21.52 -13.17
CA ILE A 99 -28.24 -22.30 -12.20
C ILE A 99 -28.10 -21.53 -10.89
N GLY A 100 -28.27 -22.22 -9.76
CA GLY A 100 -28.09 -21.65 -8.42
C GLY A 100 -29.38 -21.65 -7.60
N VAL A 101 -29.30 -21.10 -6.39
CA VAL A 101 -30.44 -21.06 -5.47
C VAL A 101 -31.48 -20.02 -5.95
N ARG A 102 -32.76 -20.41 -5.89
CA ARG A 102 -33.91 -19.51 -6.07
C ARG A 102 -35.00 -19.86 -5.05
N GLU A 103 -35.07 -19.09 -3.97
CA GLU A 103 -36.09 -19.24 -2.92
C GLU A 103 -37.34 -18.43 -3.27
N ASP A 104 -38.53 -18.97 -2.96
CA ASP A 104 -39.82 -18.31 -3.27
C ASP A 104 -40.02 -16.97 -2.53
N ASP A 105 -39.31 -16.77 -1.41
CA ASP A 105 -39.35 -15.57 -0.58
C ASP A 105 -38.18 -14.59 -0.87
N THR A 106 -37.41 -14.82 -1.94
CA THR A 106 -36.23 -14.01 -2.26
C THR A 106 -36.32 -13.42 -3.68
N ILE A 107 -36.12 -12.11 -3.78
CA ILE A 107 -35.98 -11.39 -5.05
C ILE A 107 -34.49 -11.33 -5.40
N TYR A 108 -34.11 -11.88 -6.55
CA TYR A 108 -32.73 -11.89 -7.01
C TYR A 108 -32.48 -10.78 -8.02
N VAL A 109 -31.37 -10.05 -7.83
CA VAL A 109 -30.97 -8.90 -8.65
C VAL A 109 -29.94 -9.33 -9.69
N ARG A 110 -30.11 -8.82 -10.92
CA ARG A 110 -29.14 -8.91 -12.03
C ARG A 110 -28.72 -7.51 -12.47
N SER A 111 -27.58 -7.39 -13.14
CA SER A 111 -26.98 -6.11 -13.50
C SER A 111 -26.49 -6.00 -14.96
N HIS A 112 -26.45 -7.10 -15.72
CA HIS A 112 -25.74 -7.19 -16.99
C HIS A 112 -26.59 -6.92 -18.26
N GLN A 113 -27.86 -6.52 -18.16
CA GLN A 113 -28.73 -6.29 -19.34
C GLN A 113 -28.96 -4.79 -19.60
N TYR A 114 -28.63 -4.29 -20.79
CA TYR A 114 -28.69 -2.86 -21.04
C TYR A 114 -30.12 -2.31 -21.10
N GLY A 115 -30.42 -1.30 -20.29
CA GLY A 115 -31.68 -0.55 -20.31
C GLY A 115 -32.93 -1.33 -19.89
N VAL A 116 -32.77 -2.50 -19.27
CA VAL A 116 -33.90 -3.32 -18.79
C VAL A 116 -34.27 -2.91 -17.36
N GLN A 117 -35.58 -2.80 -17.09
CA GLN A 117 -36.12 -2.52 -15.76
C GLN A 117 -37.04 -3.65 -15.31
N ASP A 118 -36.69 -4.30 -14.21
CA ASP A 118 -37.58 -5.22 -13.50
C ASP A 118 -38.50 -4.43 -12.56
N VAL A 119 -39.76 -4.88 -12.42
CA VAL A 119 -40.74 -4.24 -11.54
C VAL A 119 -41.37 -5.29 -10.64
N VAL A 120 -41.15 -5.15 -9.33
CA VAL A 120 -41.76 -5.99 -8.29
C VAL A 120 -42.85 -5.17 -7.60
N LYS A 121 -44.08 -5.70 -7.52
CA LYS A 121 -45.24 -4.94 -7.03
C LYS A 121 -45.63 -5.20 -5.58
N ASP A 122 -45.30 -6.39 -5.06
CA ASP A 122 -45.80 -6.89 -3.77
C ASP A 122 -44.63 -7.40 -2.92
N PHE A 123 -43.51 -6.66 -2.89
CA PHE A 123 -42.37 -6.99 -2.03
C PHE A 123 -42.71 -6.71 -0.57
N ASP A 124 -42.58 -7.70 0.30
CA ASP A 124 -42.74 -7.54 1.75
C ASP A 124 -41.38 -7.45 2.44
N PRO A 125 -40.88 -6.26 2.79
CA PRO A 125 -39.55 -6.10 3.38
C PRO A 125 -39.39 -6.75 4.77
N ALA A 126 -40.50 -7.10 5.43
CA ALA A 126 -40.47 -7.76 6.74
C ALA A 126 -40.26 -9.28 6.66
N SER A 127 -40.56 -9.90 5.51
CA SER A 127 -40.54 -11.36 5.36
C SER A 127 -39.79 -11.86 4.14
N GLN A 128 -39.56 -11.00 3.14
CA GLN A 128 -38.85 -11.34 1.92
C GLN A 128 -37.46 -10.71 1.88
N LYS A 129 -36.57 -11.33 1.10
CA LYS A 129 -35.20 -10.89 0.93
C LYS A 129 -34.95 -10.28 -0.45
N LEU A 130 -33.94 -9.43 -0.52
CA LEU A 130 -33.38 -8.90 -1.77
C LEU A 130 -31.92 -9.34 -1.86
N SER A 131 -31.60 -10.13 -2.88
CA SER A 131 -30.31 -10.82 -2.99
C SER A 131 -29.56 -10.40 -4.24
N PHE A 132 -28.33 -9.93 -4.06
CA PHE A 132 -27.37 -9.52 -5.10
C PHE A 132 -26.47 -10.67 -5.55
N LEU A 133 -26.87 -11.90 -5.21
CA LEU A 133 -26.13 -13.12 -5.52
C LEU A 133 -25.78 -13.25 -7.02
N TYR A 134 -26.69 -12.82 -7.91
CA TYR A 134 -26.51 -12.87 -9.37
C TYR A 134 -26.08 -11.53 -10.01
N ALA A 135 -25.80 -10.50 -9.21
CA ALA A 135 -25.32 -9.24 -9.73
C ALA A 135 -23.85 -9.37 -10.13
N GLY A 136 -23.56 -9.43 -11.42
CA GLY A 136 -22.21 -9.61 -11.96
C GLY A 136 -21.47 -8.31 -12.26
N THR A 137 -21.64 -7.31 -11.40
CA THR A 137 -20.88 -6.05 -11.48
C THR A 137 -20.76 -5.43 -10.08
N ARG A 138 -19.62 -4.81 -9.81
CA ARG A 138 -19.40 -3.79 -8.77
C ARG A 138 -20.11 -2.47 -9.07
N GLU A 139 -20.29 -2.16 -10.34
CA GLU A 139 -20.20 -0.77 -10.78
C GLU A 139 -21.46 0.05 -10.47
N ARG A 140 -21.24 1.11 -9.70
CA ARG A 140 -22.08 2.32 -9.65
C ARG A 140 -23.56 1.99 -9.40
N LEU A 141 -23.80 1.16 -8.38
CA LEU A 141 -25.13 0.90 -7.86
C LEU A 141 -25.71 2.17 -7.23
N SER A 142 -26.92 2.52 -7.65
CA SER A 142 -27.70 3.61 -7.09
C SER A 142 -29.02 3.10 -6.53
N VAL A 143 -29.49 3.76 -5.47
CA VAL A 143 -30.76 3.48 -4.82
C VAL A 143 -31.48 4.81 -4.67
N GLU A 144 -32.70 4.94 -5.17
CA GLU A 144 -33.45 6.20 -5.16
C GLU A 144 -34.90 5.95 -4.73
N ASP A 145 -35.39 6.74 -3.77
CA ASP A 145 -36.82 6.77 -3.43
C ASP A 145 -37.59 7.60 -4.47
N THR A 146 -38.24 6.92 -5.41
CA THR A 146 -39.05 7.59 -6.44
C THR A 146 -40.52 7.67 -6.03
N LYS A 147 -41.31 8.46 -6.78
CA LYS A 147 -42.78 8.49 -6.60
C LYS A 147 -43.46 7.13 -6.81
N LYS A 148 -42.81 6.20 -7.52
CA LYS A 148 -43.36 4.86 -7.79
C LYS A 148 -42.88 3.81 -6.78
N GLY A 149 -41.86 4.10 -5.99
CA GLY A 149 -41.20 3.17 -5.07
C GLY A 149 -39.68 3.25 -5.18
N LEU A 150 -38.98 2.30 -4.56
CA LEU A 150 -37.54 2.22 -4.47
C LEU A 150 -36.96 1.74 -5.79
N LEU A 151 -36.17 2.58 -6.45
CA LEU A 151 -35.47 2.27 -7.68
C LEU A 151 -34.02 1.93 -7.36
N ILE A 152 -33.58 0.75 -7.76
CA ILE A 152 -32.19 0.31 -7.69
C ILE A 152 -31.66 0.26 -9.12
N SER A 153 -30.57 0.95 -9.45
CA SER A 153 -30.04 0.99 -10.82
C SER A 153 -28.53 0.74 -10.85
N PHE A 154 -28.06 0.13 -11.93
CA PHE A 154 -26.65 -0.16 -12.18
C PHE A 154 -26.16 0.65 -13.38
N GLU A 155 -24.96 1.23 -13.29
CA GLU A 155 -24.28 1.83 -14.43
C GLU A 155 -23.05 1.00 -14.83
N PRO A 156 -22.63 1.04 -16.10
CA PRO A 156 -23.23 1.77 -17.22
C PRO A 156 -24.47 1.11 -17.84
N THR A 157 -24.81 -0.12 -17.48
CA THR A 157 -25.83 -0.90 -18.19
C THR A 157 -27.22 -0.25 -18.15
N GLY A 158 -27.52 0.55 -17.13
CA GLY A 158 -28.87 1.08 -16.91
C GLY A 158 -29.88 0.00 -16.54
N GLN A 159 -29.42 -1.22 -16.21
CA GLN A 159 -30.26 -2.25 -15.61
C GLN A 159 -30.82 -1.71 -14.29
N SER A 160 -32.13 -1.88 -14.07
CA SER A 160 -32.76 -1.42 -12.83
C SER A 160 -33.82 -2.37 -12.29
N LEU A 161 -34.10 -2.23 -11.00
CA LEU A 161 -35.17 -2.90 -10.27
C LEU A 161 -36.00 -1.85 -9.53
N LEU A 162 -37.30 -1.82 -9.81
CA LEU A 162 -38.27 -0.98 -9.10
C LEU A 162 -39.09 -1.84 -8.13
N LEU A 163 -38.92 -1.62 -6.84
CA LEU A 163 -39.81 -2.15 -5.79
C LEU A 163 -40.97 -1.17 -5.59
N SER A 164 -42.12 -1.49 -6.18
CA SER A 164 -43.26 -0.58 -6.22
C SER A 164 -43.81 -0.32 -4.83
N GLY A 165 -44.01 0.96 -4.48
CA GLY A 165 -44.59 1.35 -3.20
C GLY A 165 -43.69 1.17 -1.97
N ILE A 166 -42.48 0.62 -2.14
CA ILE A 166 -41.47 0.46 -1.09
C ILE A 166 -40.58 1.69 -1.06
N LYS A 167 -40.15 2.11 0.12
CA LYS A 167 -39.09 3.11 0.31
C LYS A 167 -37.85 2.47 0.90
N ARG A 168 -36.72 3.17 0.78
CA ARG A 168 -35.46 2.75 1.39
C ARG A 168 -35.60 2.52 2.89
N THR A 169 -36.33 3.40 3.58
CA THR A 169 -36.60 3.32 5.02
C THR A 169 -37.44 2.11 5.44
N ASP A 170 -38.09 1.43 4.49
CA ASP A 170 -38.87 0.23 4.77
C ASP A 170 -38.00 -1.04 4.78
N LEU A 171 -36.75 -0.96 4.27
CA LEU A 171 -35.83 -2.08 4.23
C LEU A 171 -35.22 -2.40 5.60
N ILE A 172 -34.78 -3.65 5.75
CA ILE A 172 -34.07 -4.15 6.92
C ILE A 172 -32.73 -4.72 6.44
N GLY A 173 -31.63 -4.36 7.09
CA GLY A 173 -30.27 -4.77 6.67
C GLY A 173 -30.13 -6.28 6.52
N ALA A 174 -30.66 -7.05 7.48
CA ALA A 174 -30.66 -8.52 7.42
C ALA A 174 -31.37 -9.11 6.19
N SER A 175 -32.30 -8.38 5.57
CA SER A 175 -33.03 -8.80 4.37
C SER A 175 -32.28 -8.50 3.07
N LEU A 176 -31.15 -7.77 3.13
CA LEU A 176 -30.26 -7.55 1.99
C LEU A 176 -29.12 -8.55 2.03
N GLU A 177 -28.99 -9.34 0.96
CA GLU A 177 -27.97 -10.38 0.81
C GLU A 177 -26.95 -9.99 -0.26
N PHE A 178 -25.67 -9.94 0.12
CA PHE A 178 -24.53 -9.63 -0.75
C PHE A 178 -23.48 -10.74 -0.68
N HIS A 179 -22.64 -10.85 -1.71
CA HIS A 179 -21.37 -11.56 -1.59
C HIS A 179 -20.39 -10.77 -0.70
N HIS A 180 -19.35 -11.42 -0.16
CA HIS A 180 -18.36 -10.76 0.69
C HIS A 180 -17.71 -9.55 0.00
N ASP A 181 -17.19 -9.75 -1.20
CA ASP A 181 -16.47 -8.71 -1.95
C ASP A 181 -17.37 -7.52 -2.30
N GLN A 182 -18.67 -7.76 -2.50
CA GLN A 182 -19.66 -6.71 -2.74
C GLN A 182 -19.83 -5.76 -1.53
N VAL A 183 -19.45 -6.18 -0.33
CA VAL A 183 -19.50 -5.33 0.87
C VAL A 183 -18.10 -4.81 1.19
N GLU A 184 -17.13 -5.70 1.34
CA GLU A 184 -15.81 -5.32 1.87
C GLU A 184 -14.91 -4.64 0.82
N GLU A 185 -15.09 -4.92 -0.47
CA GLU A 185 -14.32 -4.29 -1.55
C GLU A 185 -15.09 -3.14 -2.22
N ASP A 186 -16.40 -3.27 -2.34
CA ASP A 186 -17.24 -2.39 -3.16
C ASP A 186 -18.16 -1.45 -2.38
N ASN A 187 -18.47 -1.77 -1.12
CA ASN A 187 -19.42 -1.03 -0.28
C ASN A 187 -20.82 -0.89 -0.91
N LEU A 188 -21.36 -1.94 -1.54
CA LEU A 188 -22.67 -1.88 -2.22
C LEU A 188 -23.87 -1.68 -1.28
N GLU A 189 -23.69 -1.87 0.02
CA GLU A 189 -24.68 -1.61 1.06
C GLU A 189 -24.85 -0.12 1.38
N VAL A 190 -23.82 0.70 1.15
CA VAL A 190 -23.82 2.13 1.51
C VAL A 190 -24.94 2.91 0.81
N PRO A 191 -25.22 2.74 -0.50
CA PRO A 191 -26.36 3.38 -1.16
C PRO A 191 -27.74 3.08 -0.51
N PHE A 192 -27.87 1.95 0.18
CA PHE A 192 -29.08 1.59 0.92
C PHE A 192 -29.16 2.24 2.30
N GLY A 193 -28.09 2.87 2.79
CA GLY A 193 -28.02 3.51 4.10
C GLY A 193 -27.72 2.52 5.23
N PHE A 194 -26.96 1.46 4.94
CA PHE A 194 -26.50 0.48 5.92
C PHE A 194 -24.98 0.50 6.05
N ASN A 195 -24.50 0.11 7.23
CA ASN A 195 -23.10 -0.25 7.47
C ASN A 195 -22.85 -1.70 7.05
N ALA A 196 -21.60 -2.02 6.74
CA ALA A 196 -21.16 -3.36 6.38
C ALA A 196 -21.71 -4.42 7.35
N ASP A 197 -21.65 -4.22 8.68
CA ASP A 197 -22.10 -5.19 9.69
C ASP A 197 -23.63 -5.37 9.85
N GLN A 198 -24.43 -4.56 9.15
CA GLN A 198 -25.89 -4.61 9.19
C GLN A 198 -26.49 -5.49 8.09
N VAL A 199 -25.77 -5.74 7.00
CA VAL A 199 -26.26 -6.56 5.87
C VAL A 199 -25.82 -8.02 5.95
N SER A 200 -26.53 -8.90 5.24
CA SER A 200 -26.23 -10.34 5.20
C SER A 200 -25.19 -10.65 4.12
N LEU A 201 -24.18 -11.47 4.45
CA LEU A 201 -23.23 -12.04 3.50
C LEU A 201 -23.64 -13.47 3.14
N VAL A 202 -23.72 -13.77 1.85
CA VAL A 202 -24.12 -15.07 1.28
C VAL A 202 -23.05 -15.62 0.33
N SER A 203 -23.00 -16.94 0.22
CA SER A 203 -21.98 -17.66 -0.55
C SER A 203 -22.39 -17.85 -2.01
N ARG A 204 -21.45 -17.57 -2.94
CA ARG A 204 -21.61 -17.85 -4.37
C ARG A 204 -21.25 -19.27 -4.79
N ARG A 205 -20.91 -20.16 -3.85
CA ARG A 205 -20.53 -21.57 -4.13
C ARG A 205 -21.57 -22.39 -4.92
N SER A 206 -22.84 -21.98 -4.89
CA SER A 206 -23.91 -22.64 -5.65
C SER A 206 -23.99 -22.20 -7.12
N LEU A 207 -23.25 -21.16 -7.48
CA LEU A 207 -23.17 -20.63 -8.83
C LEU A 207 -22.03 -21.30 -9.62
N LEU A 208 -22.07 -21.13 -10.94
CA LEU A 208 -20.90 -21.37 -11.79
C LEU A 208 -19.77 -20.44 -11.37
N THR A 209 -18.54 -20.94 -11.44
CA THR A 209 -17.33 -20.16 -11.18
C THR A 209 -16.28 -20.60 -12.20
N PRO A 210 -15.75 -19.69 -13.04
CA PRO A 210 -14.62 -19.99 -13.93
C PRO A 210 -13.44 -20.59 -13.17
N ALA A 211 -12.51 -21.22 -13.89
CA ALA A 211 -11.34 -21.79 -13.23
C ALA A 211 -10.44 -20.69 -12.67
N ALA A 212 -10.00 -20.86 -11.42
CA ALA A 212 -8.95 -20.06 -10.82
C ALA A 212 -7.56 -20.47 -11.33
N PRO A 213 -6.55 -19.58 -11.29
CA PRO A 213 -5.16 -19.97 -11.48
C PRO A 213 -4.78 -21.10 -10.52
N ALA A 214 -3.94 -22.03 -10.98
CA ALA A 214 -3.54 -23.16 -10.14
C ALA A 214 -2.82 -22.65 -8.87
N GLY A 215 -3.34 -23.00 -7.70
CA GLY A 215 -2.79 -22.55 -6.41
C GLY A 215 -3.37 -21.23 -5.88
N ALA A 216 -4.23 -20.55 -6.64
CA ALA A 216 -4.94 -19.38 -6.13
C ALA A 216 -5.88 -19.79 -4.98
N ILE A 217 -5.86 -19.02 -3.90
CA ILE A 217 -6.83 -19.12 -2.82
C ILE A 217 -8.13 -18.43 -3.23
N THR A 218 -9.26 -19.01 -2.84
CA THR A 218 -10.58 -18.37 -2.86
C THR A 218 -10.85 -17.82 -1.47
N ASP A 219 -11.54 -16.69 -1.36
CA ASP A 219 -11.75 -15.95 -0.09
C ASP A 219 -12.52 -16.74 0.98
N GLY A 220 -13.00 -17.94 0.61
CA GLY A 220 -13.46 -18.97 1.52
C GLY A 220 -14.98 -19.09 1.50
N ASP A 221 -15.58 -19.49 2.63
CA ASP A 221 -17.04 -19.45 2.81
C ASP A 221 -17.35 -18.31 3.79
N GLN A 222 -17.45 -17.10 3.27
CA GLN A 222 -17.64 -15.90 4.07
C GLN A 222 -19.13 -15.57 4.12
N GLN A 223 -19.83 -16.23 5.05
CA GLN A 223 -21.26 -16.00 5.31
C GLN A 223 -21.47 -15.35 6.66
N ARG A 224 -22.44 -14.43 6.73
CA ARG A 224 -22.81 -13.73 7.96
C ARG A 224 -24.25 -13.28 7.89
N SER A 225 -25.03 -13.49 8.95
CA SER A 225 -26.36 -12.88 9.05
C SER A 225 -26.24 -11.39 9.36
N GLY A 226 -27.01 -10.57 8.65
CA GLY A 226 -27.16 -9.14 8.95
C GLY A 226 -28.00 -8.87 10.20
N ARG A 227 -28.18 -7.60 10.53
CA ARG A 227 -28.93 -7.14 11.71
C ARG A 227 -30.36 -6.78 11.34
N MET A 228 -31.30 -7.09 12.24
CA MET A 228 -32.71 -6.67 12.13
C MET A 228 -32.86 -5.18 12.48
N GLN A 229 -32.26 -4.32 11.66
CA GLN A 229 -32.26 -2.86 11.83
C GLN A 229 -32.70 -2.20 10.53
N ALA A 230 -33.50 -1.15 10.66
CA ALA A 230 -33.83 -0.22 9.56
C ALA A 230 -32.58 0.63 9.22
N PRO A 231 -32.50 1.24 8.03
CA PRO A 231 -31.37 2.10 7.68
C PRO A 231 -31.27 3.28 8.65
N GLU A 232 -30.05 3.76 8.90
CA GLU A 232 -29.82 4.87 9.82
C GLU A 232 -30.57 6.13 9.33
N GLN A 233 -31.44 6.68 10.19
CA GLN A 233 -32.23 7.86 9.88
C GLN A 233 -31.36 9.11 9.96
N ASP A 234 -30.61 9.45 8.91
CA ASP A 234 -30.04 10.80 8.73
C ASP A 234 -29.53 11.07 7.29
N ILE A 235 -30.32 10.79 6.25
CA ILE A 235 -30.03 11.27 4.88
C ILE A 235 -31.31 11.65 4.10
N ALA A 236 -32.23 12.41 4.70
CA ALA A 236 -33.46 12.80 4.00
C ALA A 236 -33.90 14.25 4.25
N GLU A 237 -33.08 15.22 3.83
CA GLU A 237 -33.58 16.56 3.48
C GLU A 237 -32.76 17.30 2.41
N MET A 238 -32.33 16.64 1.32
CA MET A 238 -31.63 17.32 0.20
C MET A 238 -32.04 16.87 -1.22
N GLN A 239 -33.33 16.66 -1.50
CA GLN A 239 -33.80 16.39 -2.87
C GLN A 239 -35.11 17.09 -3.28
N GLN A 240 -35.32 18.34 -2.88
CA GLN A 240 -36.30 19.20 -3.57
C GLN A 240 -35.71 20.57 -3.87
N GLY A 241 -35.00 20.67 -5.01
CA GLY A 241 -34.47 21.96 -5.44
C GLY A 241 -33.63 21.99 -6.71
N ALA A 242 -33.90 21.18 -7.73
CA ALA A 242 -33.28 21.41 -9.04
C ALA A 242 -34.31 21.18 -10.17
N SER A 243 -35.12 22.22 -10.39
CA SER A 243 -35.87 22.37 -11.62
C SER A 243 -34.90 22.53 -12.78
N MET A 244 -35.15 21.76 -13.84
CA MET A 244 -34.65 21.93 -15.20
C MET A 244 -34.30 23.38 -15.52
N HIS A 245 -33.11 23.67 -16.05
CA HIS A 245 -32.89 24.70 -17.07
C HIS A 245 -31.85 24.22 -18.09
N ASP A 246 -32.37 24.04 -19.30
CA ASP A 246 -31.73 24.08 -20.61
C ASP A 246 -30.71 25.22 -20.73
N HIS A 247 -29.52 24.96 -21.28
CA HIS A 247 -28.86 25.87 -22.22
C HIS A 247 -27.98 25.11 -23.22
N SER A 248 -28.55 24.97 -24.42
CA SER A 248 -27.86 24.72 -25.68
C SER A 248 -26.88 25.84 -26.10
N MET A 249 -25.92 25.42 -26.93
CA MET A 249 -25.13 26.17 -27.93
C MET A 249 -23.81 26.84 -27.49
N HIS A 250 -22.68 26.35 -28.02
CA HIS A 250 -22.12 26.99 -29.21
C HIS A 250 -21.24 26.06 -30.06
N ASP A 251 -21.56 26.14 -31.34
CA ASP A 251 -21.02 25.55 -32.54
C ASP A 251 -19.72 26.28 -32.96
N HIS A 252 -18.64 25.55 -33.29
CA HIS A 252 -17.68 26.00 -34.30
C HIS A 252 -17.06 24.81 -35.01
N ALA A 253 -17.36 24.77 -36.31
CA ALA A 253 -17.00 23.74 -37.24
C ALA A 253 -15.70 24.04 -38.01
N MET A 254 -15.18 22.96 -38.62
CA MET A 254 -14.35 22.90 -39.84
C MET A 254 -12.85 23.26 -39.71
N HIS A 255 -11.96 22.28 -39.92
CA HIS A 255 -11.48 21.99 -41.28
C HIS A 255 -10.74 20.65 -41.41
N ASP A 256 -11.20 19.91 -42.44
CA ASP A 256 -10.61 18.77 -43.12
C ASP A 256 -9.32 19.16 -43.89
N HIS A 257 -8.28 18.33 -43.82
CA HIS A 257 -7.42 18.02 -44.95
C HIS A 257 -6.79 16.63 -44.82
N SER A 258 -7.32 15.68 -45.59
CA SER A 258 -6.61 14.49 -46.07
C SER A 258 -5.40 14.85 -46.95
N MET A 259 -4.33 14.05 -46.94
CA MET A 259 -3.60 13.55 -48.12
C MET A 259 -2.65 12.41 -47.70
N ALA A 260 -2.53 11.44 -48.58
CA ALA A 260 -1.99 10.11 -48.37
C ALA A 260 -0.53 9.93 -48.84
N ASP A 261 0.07 8.84 -48.34
CA ASP A 261 0.97 7.86 -48.98
C ASP A 261 2.34 8.32 -49.55
N HIS A 262 3.43 7.68 -49.06
CA HIS A 262 4.39 6.94 -49.89
C HIS A 262 5.48 6.20 -49.06
N SER A 263 5.29 4.88 -48.96
CA SER A 263 6.24 3.75 -49.11
C SER A 263 7.79 3.91 -49.09
N MET A 264 8.42 3.00 -48.33
CA MET A 264 9.59 2.12 -48.63
C MET A 264 11.04 2.69 -48.60
N ALA A 265 11.88 2.14 -47.70
CA ALA A 265 12.96 1.16 -48.00
C ALA A 265 14.15 1.23 -47.01
N GLU A 266 14.45 0.09 -46.39
CA GLU A 266 15.73 -0.28 -45.75
C GLU A 266 16.86 -0.52 -46.78
N PRO A 267 18.16 -0.47 -46.42
CA PRO A 267 18.87 -1.68 -45.96
C PRO A 267 20.10 -1.53 -45.02
N ALA A 268 20.20 -2.48 -44.06
CA ALA A 268 21.29 -3.45 -43.77
C ALA A 268 22.79 -3.09 -43.61
N GLY A 269 23.40 -3.71 -42.56
CA GLY A 269 24.80 -4.19 -42.46
C GLY A 269 25.71 -3.40 -41.48
N ASP A 270 26.63 -3.95 -40.67
CA ASP A 270 27.18 -5.30 -40.46
C ASP A 270 28.13 -5.28 -39.21
N SER A 271 28.25 -6.46 -38.57
CA SER A 271 29.26 -7.09 -37.70
C SER A 271 30.34 -6.34 -36.87
N SER A 272 30.52 -6.79 -35.61
CA SER A 272 31.77 -7.36 -35.00
C SER A 272 31.64 -7.47 -33.47
N ALA A 273 31.43 -8.64 -32.85
CA ALA A 273 32.36 -9.74 -32.53
C ALA A 273 33.42 -9.41 -31.44
N GLU A 274 33.21 -10.00 -30.26
CA GLU A 274 33.98 -9.98 -29.01
C GLU A 274 35.31 -10.79 -29.02
N LEU A 275 36.06 -10.64 -27.90
CA LEU A 275 36.84 -11.64 -27.11
C LEU A 275 38.38 -11.44 -27.09
N PRO A 276 39.15 -12.00 -26.12
CA PRO A 276 38.81 -12.50 -24.77
C PRO A 276 39.85 -12.11 -23.68
N ARG A 277 39.52 -12.21 -22.37
CA ARG A 277 40.47 -12.69 -21.32
C ARG A 277 39.73 -13.40 -20.19
N ASN A 278 40.22 -14.59 -19.87
CA ASN A 278 39.80 -15.53 -18.82
C ASN A 278 41.08 -15.97 -18.04
N PRO A 279 40.96 -16.81 -17.00
CA PRO A 279 40.82 -16.57 -15.55
C PRO A 279 42.19 -16.80 -14.85
N SER A 280 42.43 -16.80 -13.53
CA SER A 280 41.75 -17.47 -12.40
C SER A 280 42.54 -17.23 -11.11
N SER A 281 41.85 -16.87 -10.04
CA SER A 281 42.07 -17.44 -8.69
C SER A 281 40.69 -17.57 -8.06
N GLN A 282 40.04 -18.68 -8.40
CA GLN A 282 38.80 -19.13 -7.78
C GLN A 282 39.12 -19.54 -6.33
N LEU A 283 38.74 -18.71 -5.37
CA LEU A 283 38.14 -19.27 -4.17
C LEU A 283 36.77 -19.77 -4.62
N ASN A 284 36.52 -21.06 -4.48
CA ASN A 284 35.27 -21.71 -4.82
C ASN A 284 34.40 -21.66 -3.54
N PRO A 285 33.39 -20.80 -3.43
CA PRO A 285 32.44 -20.85 -2.32
C PRO A 285 31.40 -21.91 -2.67
N GLU A 286 31.79 -23.18 -2.61
CA GLU A 286 30.89 -24.31 -2.90
C GLU A 286 30.00 -24.70 -1.70
N GLU A 287 29.90 -23.88 -0.66
CA GLU A 287 29.09 -24.20 0.53
C GLU A 287 28.36 -22.95 1.09
N LEU A 288 27.89 -22.07 0.20
CA LEU A 288 26.83 -21.11 0.55
C LEU A 288 25.48 -21.71 0.16
N GLU A 289 24.70 -22.12 1.15
CA GLU A 289 23.31 -22.51 0.94
C GLU A 289 22.45 -21.26 0.84
N LEU A 290 21.55 -21.26 -0.15
CA LEU A 290 20.68 -20.12 -0.45
C LEU A 290 19.24 -20.50 -0.14
N SER A 291 18.57 -19.63 0.59
CA SER A 291 17.12 -19.69 0.73
C SER A 291 16.50 -18.30 0.61
N VAL A 292 15.22 -18.24 0.33
CA VAL A 292 14.46 -17.02 0.12
C VAL A 292 13.11 -17.12 0.79
N ASP A 293 12.70 -16.02 1.39
CA ASP A 293 11.37 -15.84 1.95
C ASP A 293 10.90 -14.42 1.64
N GLY A 294 9.61 -14.20 1.43
CA GLY A 294 9.13 -12.86 1.10
C GLY A 294 7.70 -12.83 0.57
N SER A 295 7.40 -11.77 -0.17
CA SER A 295 6.07 -11.50 -0.68
C SER A 295 6.11 -11.13 -2.16
N LEU A 296 5.23 -11.74 -2.92
CA LEU A 296 4.85 -11.29 -4.24
C LEU A 296 3.94 -10.07 -4.11
N TYR A 297 4.05 -9.16 -5.06
CA TYR A 297 3.12 -8.04 -5.24
C TYR A 297 3.01 -7.72 -6.74
N TRP A 298 2.17 -6.77 -7.11
CA TRP A 298 1.77 -6.49 -8.48
C TRP A 298 2.94 -6.42 -9.49
N GLY A 299 3.17 -7.49 -10.27
CA GLY A 299 4.28 -7.63 -11.23
C GLY A 299 5.69 -7.65 -10.61
N GLY A 300 5.80 -7.61 -9.28
CA GLY A 300 7.04 -7.56 -8.52
C GLY A 300 7.08 -8.55 -7.36
N MET A 301 8.22 -8.59 -6.70
CA MET A 301 8.40 -9.33 -5.46
C MET A 301 9.43 -8.63 -4.60
N SER A 302 9.30 -8.77 -3.29
CA SER A 302 10.34 -8.45 -2.32
C SER A 302 10.55 -9.63 -1.40
N GLY A 303 11.76 -9.78 -0.88
CA GLY A 303 12.06 -10.83 0.06
C GLY A 303 13.47 -10.72 0.61
N VAL A 304 13.82 -11.71 1.42
CA VAL A 304 15.13 -11.86 2.05
C VAL A 304 15.82 -13.07 1.45
N LEU A 305 16.93 -12.86 0.77
CA LEU A 305 17.84 -13.92 0.33
C LEU A 305 18.83 -14.23 1.46
N THR A 306 18.72 -15.40 2.05
CA THR A 306 19.62 -15.87 3.11
C THR A 306 20.76 -16.67 2.51
N LEU A 307 22.00 -16.29 2.87
CA LEU A 307 23.24 -16.98 2.54
C LEU A 307 23.74 -17.66 3.81
N GLN A 308 23.72 -18.99 3.85
CA GLN A 308 24.24 -19.77 4.97
C GLN A 308 25.61 -20.35 4.63
N ASN A 309 26.63 -19.97 5.42
CA ASN A 309 27.97 -20.56 5.32
C ASN A 309 27.98 -21.93 6.00
N CYS A 310 27.90 -22.98 5.20
CA CYS A 310 27.93 -24.36 5.67
C CYS A 310 29.35 -24.89 5.91
N CYS A 311 30.38 -24.10 5.60
CA CYS A 311 31.77 -24.44 5.89
C CYS A 311 32.08 -24.40 7.39
N SER A 312 33.11 -25.14 7.78
CA SER A 312 33.75 -25.03 9.09
C SER A 312 34.69 -23.82 9.23
N GLU A 313 34.82 -23.00 8.18
CA GLU A 313 35.71 -21.83 8.12
C GLU A 313 34.93 -20.56 7.76
N THR A 314 35.40 -19.41 8.24
CA THR A 314 34.82 -18.10 7.93
C THR A 314 35.07 -17.73 6.48
N LEU A 315 34.01 -17.39 5.74
CA LEU A 315 34.11 -16.90 4.37
C LEU A 315 34.41 -15.40 4.37
N GLN A 316 35.42 -14.98 3.60
CA GLN A 316 35.74 -13.58 3.33
C GLN A 316 35.63 -13.29 1.83
N ASP A 317 35.19 -12.08 1.47
CA ASP A 317 34.96 -11.63 0.11
C ASP A 317 34.12 -12.62 -0.73
N TRP A 318 33.09 -13.17 -0.09
CA TRP A 318 32.24 -14.21 -0.65
C TRP A 318 31.62 -13.78 -1.99
N LYS A 319 31.30 -14.76 -2.83
CA LYS A 319 30.64 -14.52 -4.12
C LYS A 319 29.66 -15.65 -4.37
N VAL A 320 28.39 -15.35 -4.52
CA VAL A 320 27.39 -16.37 -4.85
C VAL A 320 26.77 -16.10 -6.22
N SER A 321 26.32 -17.14 -6.91
CA SER A 321 25.58 -16.99 -8.15
C SER A 321 24.45 -17.99 -8.23
N PHE A 322 23.28 -17.52 -8.63
CA PHE A 322 22.08 -18.33 -8.81
C PHE A 322 21.37 -17.92 -10.10
N VAL A 323 20.39 -18.72 -10.51
CA VAL A 323 19.56 -18.44 -11.68
C VAL A 323 18.12 -18.26 -11.22
N THR A 324 17.44 -17.25 -11.73
CA THR A 324 16.05 -16.94 -11.43
C THR A 324 15.30 -16.65 -12.73
N PRO A 325 14.01 -16.98 -12.87
CA PRO A 325 13.23 -16.57 -14.04
C PRO A 325 12.85 -15.08 -13.99
N HIS A 326 13.17 -14.39 -12.90
CA HIS A 326 12.74 -13.03 -12.59
C HIS A 326 13.73 -11.96 -13.06
N SER A 327 13.25 -11.01 -13.85
CA SER A 327 14.01 -9.84 -14.29
C SER A 327 14.16 -8.80 -13.18
N ASN A 328 14.96 -7.77 -13.43
CA ASN A 328 15.13 -6.61 -12.55
C ASN A 328 15.53 -6.92 -11.09
N PHE A 329 16.23 -8.04 -10.84
CA PHE A 329 16.72 -8.36 -9.51
C PHE A 329 17.66 -7.28 -8.96
N ARG A 330 17.31 -6.69 -7.80
CA ARG A 330 18.15 -5.75 -7.04
C ARG A 330 18.24 -6.22 -5.60
N ALA A 331 19.44 -6.22 -5.04
CA ALA A 331 19.70 -6.63 -3.68
C ALA A 331 20.27 -5.47 -2.85
N TRP A 332 19.93 -5.42 -1.57
CA TRP A 332 20.47 -4.50 -0.58
C TRP A 332 21.41 -5.27 0.35
N GLY A 333 22.65 -4.81 0.46
CA GLY A 333 23.73 -5.56 1.12
C GLY A 333 24.64 -6.36 0.16
N GLY A 334 24.58 -6.11 -1.15
CA GLY A 334 25.54 -6.70 -2.08
C GLY A 334 25.45 -6.12 -3.48
N LYS A 335 26.52 -6.23 -4.27
CA LYS A 335 26.49 -5.84 -5.69
C LYS A 335 26.01 -7.01 -6.54
N ALA A 336 24.78 -6.92 -7.03
CA ALA A 336 24.22 -7.87 -8.00
C ALA A 336 24.64 -7.52 -9.42
N LYS A 337 25.14 -8.52 -10.15
CA LYS A 337 25.28 -8.46 -11.61
C LYS A 337 24.30 -9.44 -12.22
N VAL A 338 23.32 -8.93 -12.96
CA VAL A 338 22.26 -9.72 -13.61
C VAL A 338 22.57 -9.85 -15.10
N LYS A 339 22.49 -11.08 -15.64
CA LYS A 339 22.66 -11.35 -17.07
C LYS A 339 21.56 -12.28 -17.56
N GLN A 340 20.78 -11.85 -18.54
CA GLN A 340 19.79 -12.70 -19.20
C GLN A 340 20.47 -13.84 -19.98
N GLN A 341 19.93 -15.05 -19.86
CA GLN A 341 20.37 -16.26 -20.55
C GLN A 341 19.52 -16.51 -21.82
N SER A 342 19.99 -17.39 -22.70
CA SER A 342 19.34 -17.67 -23.99
C SER A 342 17.97 -18.36 -23.87
N ASP A 343 17.66 -18.94 -22.70
CA ASP A 343 16.39 -19.59 -22.39
C ASP A 343 15.36 -18.66 -21.72
N GLY A 344 15.71 -17.38 -21.53
CA GLY A 344 14.84 -16.38 -20.91
C GLY A 344 15.04 -16.19 -19.40
N THR A 345 15.82 -17.04 -18.73
CA THR A 345 16.16 -16.89 -17.31
C THR A 345 17.27 -15.86 -17.08
N TYR A 346 17.52 -15.48 -15.83
CA TYR A 346 18.51 -14.48 -15.44
C TYR A 346 19.53 -15.09 -14.47
N GLN A 347 20.81 -15.04 -14.84
CA GLN A 347 21.89 -15.36 -13.91
C GLN A 347 22.25 -14.14 -13.08
N VAL A 348 22.12 -14.28 -11.77
CA VAL A 348 22.49 -13.27 -10.78
C VAL A 348 23.82 -13.68 -10.15
N THR A 349 24.79 -12.78 -10.14
CA THR A 349 26.03 -12.92 -9.37
C THR A 349 26.08 -11.85 -8.31
N LEU A 350 26.07 -12.24 -7.05
CA LEU A 350 26.23 -11.36 -5.90
C LEU A 350 27.67 -11.36 -5.40
N ARG A 351 28.10 -10.17 -4.95
CA ARG A 351 29.34 -9.92 -4.22
C ARG A 351 29.03 -9.05 -3.00
N PRO A 352 29.84 -9.10 -1.94
CA PRO A 352 29.51 -8.46 -0.68
C PRO A 352 29.58 -6.94 -0.81
N ALA A 353 28.85 -6.25 0.06
CA ALA A 353 29.20 -4.88 0.45
C ALA A 353 30.44 -4.92 1.36
N GLN A 354 31.12 -3.79 1.57
CA GLN A 354 32.35 -3.85 2.39
C GLN A 354 32.07 -4.16 3.88
N TRP A 355 30.82 -4.01 4.36
CA TRP A 355 30.38 -4.21 5.74
C TRP A 355 29.89 -5.63 6.03
N ASN A 356 29.61 -6.42 5.00
CA ASN A 356 29.21 -7.83 5.14
C ASN A 356 30.09 -8.77 4.31
N ASN A 357 31.33 -8.38 4.03
CA ASN A 357 32.27 -9.22 3.29
C ASN A 357 32.75 -10.45 4.07
N VAL A 358 32.30 -10.63 5.31
CA VAL A 358 32.63 -11.77 6.16
C VAL A 358 31.35 -12.52 6.57
N ILE A 359 31.30 -13.83 6.35
CA ILE A 359 30.27 -14.72 6.92
C ILE A 359 30.98 -15.77 7.78
N PRO A 360 30.85 -15.74 9.12
CA PRO A 360 31.48 -16.72 10.02
C PRO A 360 31.16 -18.17 9.64
N ALA A 361 32.01 -19.12 10.04
CA ALA A 361 31.72 -20.56 9.92
C ALA A 361 30.35 -20.90 10.55
N GLY A 362 29.45 -21.53 9.80
CA GLY A 362 28.07 -21.82 10.26
C GLY A 362 27.14 -20.60 10.34
N GLY A 363 27.61 -19.40 10.00
CA GLY A 363 26.86 -18.16 10.08
C GLY A 363 25.92 -17.96 8.88
N THR A 364 24.91 -17.11 9.07
CA THR A 364 23.98 -16.70 8.02
C THR A 364 24.10 -15.21 7.74
N LEU A 365 23.80 -14.83 6.50
CA LEU A 365 23.70 -13.43 6.07
C LEU A 365 22.41 -13.26 5.27
N ALA A 366 21.51 -12.42 5.78
CA ALA A 366 20.29 -12.02 5.11
C ALA A 366 20.56 -10.83 4.18
N ILE A 367 20.03 -10.89 2.95
CA ILE A 367 20.16 -9.86 1.92
C ILE A 367 18.76 -9.58 1.38
N ASP A 368 18.19 -8.43 1.72
CA ASP A 368 16.92 -8.01 1.15
C ASP A 368 17.04 -7.83 -0.37
N PHE A 369 15.98 -8.11 -1.11
CA PHE A 369 15.95 -7.88 -2.55
C PHE A 369 14.55 -7.56 -3.06
N ASN A 370 14.51 -7.01 -4.27
CA ASN A 370 13.32 -6.99 -5.12
C ASN A 370 13.63 -7.57 -6.50
N ALA A 371 12.60 -8.05 -7.18
CA ALA A 371 12.66 -8.49 -8.57
C ALA A 371 11.27 -8.40 -9.23
N ASP A 372 11.19 -8.55 -10.54
CA ASP A 372 9.89 -8.69 -11.21
C ASP A 372 9.37 -10.12 -11.03
N SER A 373 8.09 -10.29 -10.70
CA SER A 373 7.48 -11.61 -10.47
C SER A 373 6.99 -12.29 -11.76
N VAL A 374 7.86 -12.35 -12.77
CA VAL A 374 7.55 -12.93 -14.10
C VAL A 374 7.05 -14.37 -13.97
N GLY A 375 5.79 -14.61 -14.36
CA GLY A 375 5.17 -15.94 -14.33
C GLY A 375 4.72 -16.40 -12.94
N LEU A 376 4.68 -15.50 -11.95
CA LEU A 376 4.17 -15.75 -10.61
C LEU A 376 2.91 -14.90 -10.31
N PRO A 377 2.13 -15.26 -9.27
CA PRO A 377 1.00 -14.46 -8.80
C PRO A 377 1.37 -13.04 -8.37
N ASN A 378 0.44 -12.09 -8.51
CA ASN A 378 0.61 -10.67 -8.13
C ASN A 378 0.50 -10.40 -6.62
N SER A 379 0.33 -11.44 -5.79
CA SER A 379 0.41 -11.40 -4.34
C SER A 379 0.59 -12.82 -3.79
N GLY A 380 1.15 -12.97 -2.59
CA GLY A 380 1.37 -14.26 -1.94
C GLY A 380 2.78 -14.44 -1.39
N GLU A 381 3.03 -15.54 -0.70
CA GLU A 381 4.35 -15.83 -0.12
C GLU A 381 5.34 -16.27 -1.21
N LEU A 382 6.49 -15.61 -1.25
CA LEU A 382 7.64 -15.96 -2.07
C LEU A 382 8.49 -16.99 -1.31
N ASN A 383 8.88 -18.07 -1.98
CA ASN A 383 9.77 -19.10 -1.43
C ASN A 383 10.75 -19.61 -2.51
N ASP A 384 11.68 -20.48 -2.12
CA ASP A 384 12.78 -20.98 -2.98
C ASP A 384 12.31 -21.49 -4.34
N ALA A 385 11.22 -22.26 -4.35
CA ALA A 385 10.69 -22.90 -5.55
C ALA A 385 10.09 -21.89 -6.54
N LEU A 386 9.61 -20.75 -6.03
CA LEU A 386 9.09 -19.67 -6.87
C LEU A 386 10.21 -18.78 -7.38
N PHE A 387 11.29 -18.63 -6.63
CA PHE A 387 12.33 -17.65 -6.92
C PHE A 387 13.51 -18.18 -7.76
N PHE A 388 13.95 -19.43 -7.54
CA PHE A 388 15.10 -20.00 -8.25
C PHE A 388 14.67 -20.82 -9.47
N ALA A 389 15.34 -20.66 -10.62
CA ALA A 389 15.03 -21.35 -11.89
C ALA A 389 15.54 -22.82 -11.94
N GLY A 390 15.70 -23.47 -10.78
CA GLY A 390 16.28 -24.79 -10.56
C GLY A 390 16.71 -24.92 -9.09
N GLU A 391 17.02 -26.14 -8.60
CA GLU A 391 17.57 -26.24 -7.23
C GLU A 391 18.85 -25.39 -7.12
N PRO A 392 18.97 -24.55 -6.07
CA PRO A 392 20.21 -23.82 -5.83
C PRO A 392 21.33 -24.86 -5.75
N SER A 393 22.42 -24.63 -6.48
CA SER A 393 23.40 -25.66 -6.82
C SER A 393 23.74 -26.61 -5.66
N SER A 394 23.16 -27.80 -5.67
CA SER A 394 23.84 -29.02 -5.26
C SER A 394 24.05 -29.85 -6.52
N ALA A 395 25.30 -29.91 -7.00
CA ALA A 395 25.63 -30.77 -8.13
C ALA A 395 25.58 -32.23 -7.62
N GLY A 396 24.49 -32.92 -7.95
CA GLY A 396 24.20 -34.27 -7.50
C GLY A 396 25.27 -35.30 -7.84
N SER A 397 25.36 -36.31 -6.95
CA SER A 397 26.04 -37.57 -7.16
C SER A 397 25.54 -38.27 -8.42
N GLY A 398 26.37 -38.32 -9.45
CA GLY A 398 26.11 -39.13 -10.64
C GLY A 398 26.26 -40.62 -10.32
N GLU A 399 25.18 -41.39 -10.45
CA GLU A 399 25.28 -42.82 -10.77
C GLU A 399 25.29 -42.97 -12.29
N THR A 400 26.49 -43.18 -12.86
CA THR A 400 26.62 -44.01 -14.06
C THR A 400 27.69 -45.07 -13.81
N THR A 401 27.30 -46.28 -14.19
CA THR A 401 28.00 -47.55 -14.05
C THR A 401 29.45 -47.54 -14.59
N ALA A 402 30.29 -48.30 -13.88
CA ALA A 402 31.71 -48.54 -14.12
C ALA A 402 32.09 -49.03 -15.52
N GLU A 403 33.28 -48.63 -16.02
CA GLU A 403 34.42 -49.55 -16.24
C GLU A 403 35.75 -48.84 -16.63
N SER A 404 36.83 -49.21 -15.89
CA SER A 404 38.26 -49.33 -16.27
C SER A 404 39.22 -48.10 -16.40
N LYS A 405 39.94 -47.80 -15.28
CA LYS A 405 41.43 -47.78 -15.02
C LYS A 405 42.47 -47.46 -16.14
N PRO A 406 43.76 -47.12 -15.81
CA PRO A 406 44.33 -46.10 -14.90
C PRO A 406 45.68 -45.44 -15.43
N ASN A 407 46.21 -44.39 -14.75
CA ASN A 407 47.65 -44.17 -14.38
C ASN A 407 48.00 -42.66 -14.16
N THR A 408 48.37 -42.18 -12.95
CA THR A 408 49.72 -42.03 -12.29
C THR A 408 50.65 -40.90 -12.84
N PRO A 409 51.63 -40.32 -12.09
CA PRO A 409 51.49 -39.22 -11.09
C PRO A 409 52.61 -38.11 -11.11
N SER A 410 52.48 -37.12 -10.21
CA SER A 410 53.53 -36.52 -9.33
C SER A 410 54.45 -35.35 -9.76
N GLU A 411 54.99 -34.73 -8.67
CA GLU A 411 56.09 -33.76 -8.44
C GLU A 411 55.75 -32.25 -8.53
N ALA A 412 55.69 -31.43 -7.47
CA ALA A 412 56.56 -31.14 -6.30
C ALA A 412 57.82 -30.29 -6.62
N ILE A 413 58.02 -29.17 -5.89
CA ILE A 413 59.24 -28.76 -5.13
C ILE A 413 59.35 -27.22 -4.89
N ALA A 414 59.30 -26.87 -3.59
CA ALA A 414 60.14 -25.97 -2.75
C ALA A 414 60.24 -24.42 -2.87
N ASP A 415 59.91 -23.82 -1.71
CA ASP A 415 60.46 -22.69 -0.91
C ASP A 415 62.00 -22.39 -1.01
N PRO A 416 62.58 -21.25 -0.48
CA PRO A 416 62.22 -20.51 0.76
C PRO A 416 62.47 -18.97 0.90
N LEU A 417 61.79 -18.38 1.92
CA LEU A 417 62.12 -17.36 2.98
C LEU A 417 63.49 -16.58 2.99
N PRO A 418 63.71 -15.45 3.76
CA PRO A 418 63.05 -15.04 5.03
C PRO A 418 62.86 -13.51 5.39
N ALA A 419 61.90 -13.29 6.31
CA ALA A 419 61.81 -12.47 7.55
C ALA A 419 62.41 -11.04 7.74
N ALA A 420 61.58 -10.16 8.34
CA ALA A 420 61.82 -9.33 9.55
C ALA A 420 60.58 -8.40 9.76
N ASP A 421 60.04 -8.07 10.94
CA ASP A 421 60.19 -8.50 12.33
C ASP A 421 58.93 -8.02 13.08
N SER A 422 58.52 -8.76 14.11
CA SER A 422 57.29 -8.59 14.88
C SER A 422 57.45 -7.62 16.05
N ALA A 423 56.43 -6.79 16.31
CA ALA A 423 56.16 -6.27 17.64
C ALA A 423 54.75 -6.72 18.07
N THR A 424 54.73 -7.59 19.06
CA THR A 424 53.57 -8.21 19.70
C THR A 424 52.80 -7.21 20.57
N VAL A 425 51.49 -7.11 20.34
CA VAL A 425 50.50 -6.72 21.36
C VAL A 425 49.58 -7.92 21.54
N GLU A 426 49.33 -8.32 22.78
CA GLU A 426 48.53 -9.49 23.15
C GLU A 426 47.11 -9.44 22.54
N PRO A 427 46.51 -10.59 22.17
CA PRO A 427 45.10 -10.62 21.80
C PRO A 427 44.26 -10.31 23.05
N LEU A 428 43.45 -9.26 22.98
CA LEU A 428 42.29 -9.14 23.87
C LEU A 428 41.38 -10.33 23.59
N GLU A 429 41.04 -11.08 24.65
CA GLU A 429 40.12 -12.21 24.60
C GLU A 429 38.83 -11.81 23.86
N ALA A 430 38.38 -12.66 22.95
CA ALA A 430 37.04 -12.57 22.39
C ALA A 430 36.02 -12.52 23.54
N PRO A 431 35.00 -11.64 23.49
CA PRO A 431 33.93 -11.68 24.47
C PRO A 431 33.28 -13.08 24.35
N LYS A 432 33.33 -13.81 25.46
CA LYS A 432 32.62 -15.07 25.62
C LYS A 432 31.14 -14.78 25.36
N ASN A 433 30.53 -15.52 24.44
CA ASN A 433 29.07 -15.68 24.41
C ASN A 433 28.63 -16.18 25.78
N GLN A 434 28.24 -15.27 26.67
CA GLN A 434 27.44 -15.62 27.81
C GLN A 434 25.98 -15.60 27.34
N LEU A 435 25.42 -16.79 27.21
CA LEU A 435 23.99 -16.98 27.44
C LEU A 435 23.71 -16.39 28.83
N VAL A 436 23.07 -15.23 28.87
CA VAL A 436 22.50 -14.72 30.11
C VAL A 436 21.29 -15.60 30.39
N GLU A 437 21.37 -16.42 31.44
CA GLU A 437 20.20 -17.17 31.95
C GLU A 437 19.08 -16.16 32.24
N GLN A 438 17.99 -16.24 31.46
CA GLN A 438 16.78 -15.46 31.67
C GLN A 438 15.98 -16.04 32.84
N ASP A 439 15.63 -15.20 33.82
CA ASP A 439 14.76 -15.57 34.92
C ASP A 439 13.34 -15.91 34.40
N SER A 440 13.05 -17.20 34.22
CA SER A 440 11.72 -17.69 33.85
C SER A 440 10.75 -17.59 35.04
N LYS A 441 9.60 -16.91 34.89
CA LYS A 441 8.49 -17.00 35.86
C LYS A 441 7.13 -17.16 35.18
N THR A 442 6.35 -18.11 35.69
CA THR A 442 5.02 -18.49 35.21
C THR A 442 3.90 -17.72 35.89
N ALA A 443 2.97 -17.17 35.10
CA ALA A 443 1.67 -16.66 35.55
C ALA A 443 0.56 -17.42 34.81
N ASN A 444 -0.45 -17.93 35.53
CA ASN A 444 -1.52 -18.78 34.94
C ASN A 444 -1.03 -20.01 34.15
N GLY A 445 0.21 -20.48 34.40
CA GLY A 445 0.82 -21.58 33.65
C GLY A 445 1.47 -21.19 32.32
N LEU A 446 1.52 -19.89 32.00
CA LEU A 446 2.15 -19.34 30.79
C LEU A 446 3.47 -18.63 31.13
N GLN A 447 4.36 -18.57 30.14
CA GLN A 447 5.67 -17.91 30.17
C GLN A 447 5.78 -16.96 28.99
N VAL A 448 6.40 -15.79 29.17
CA VAL A 448 6.76 -14.85 28.10
C VAL A 448 8.27 -14.77 27.95
N GLU A 449 8.75 -14.81 26.71
CA GLU A 449 10.15 -14.62 26.31
C GLU A 449 10.21 -13.56 25.21
N SER A 450 11.32 -12.82 25.09
CA SER A 450 11.49 -11.83 24.03
C SER A 450 12.92 -11.73 23.53
N THR A 451 13.09 -11.32 22.28
CA THR A 451 14.36 -10.93 21.66
C THR A 451 14.27 -9.51 21.12
N ILE A 452 15.40 -8.83 20.92
CA ILE A 452 15.50 -7.59 20.14
C ILE A 452 16.23 -7.94 18.85
N SER A 453 15.64 -7.64 17.69
CA SER A 453 16.21 -7.91 16.37
C SER A 453 16.75 -6.64 15.69
N GLY A 454 16.32 -5.46 16.12
CA GLY A 454 16.74 -4.19 15.54
C GLY A 454 16.03 -2.98 16.15
N GLY A 455 16.28 -1.80 15.60
CA GLY A 455 15.60 -0.56 15.99
C GLY A 455 16.02 0.63 15.16
N TRP A 456 15.18 1.66 15.14
CA TRP A 456 15.40 2.95 14.47
C TRP A 456 14.74 4.06 15.30
N SER A 457 15.15 5.31 15.10
CA SER A 457 14.81 6.47 15.95
C SER A 457 13.39 6.44 16.57
N GLY A 458 13.34 6.20 17.88
CA GLY A 458 12.13 6.16 18.71
C GLY A 458 11.43 4.81 18.80
N THR A 459 11.93 3.76 18.13
CA THR A 459 11.33 2.42 18.08
C THR A 459 12.39 1.31 18.03
N PHE A 460 12.21 0.26 18.83
CA PHE A 460 12.94 -1.01 18.67
C PHE A 460 11.99 -2.15 18.40
N GLU A 461 12.51 -3.19 17.77
CA GLU A 461 11.73 -4.33 17.30
C GLU A 461 12.34 -5.65 17.76
N GLY A 462 11.51 -6.69 17.76
CA GLY A 462 11.90 -7.99 18.28
C GLY A 462 10.84 -9.06 18.12
N GLU A 463 11.13 -10.25 18.61
CA GLU A 463 10.14 -11.34 18.68
C GLU A 463 9.73 -11.56 20.14
N LEU A 464 8.42 -11.67 20.40
CA LEU A 464 7.85 -12.00 21.69
C LEU A 464 7.14 -13.35 21.60
N THR A 465 7.50 -14.28 22.49
CA THR A 465 6.98 -15.64 22.55
C THR A 465 6.20 -15.87 23.85
N VAL A 466 4.95 -16.28 23.77
CA VAL A 466 4.19 -16.84 24.90
C VAL A 466 4.18 -18.36 24.78
N SER A 467 4.53 -19.07 25.86
CA SER A 467 4.54 -20.53 25.88
C SER A 467 3.86 -21.10 27.11
N ASN A 468 3.35 -22.34 27.02
CA ASN A 468 2.92 -23.12 28.18
C ASN A 468 3.97 -24.19 28.50
N PRO A 469 4.92 -23.91 29.40
CA PRO A 469 5.93 -24.89 29.81
C PRO A 469 5.39 -25.95 30.81
N GLY A 470 4.14 -25.81 31.26
CA GLY A 470 3.52 -26.69 32.23
C GLY A 470 3.12 -28.05 31.66
N ASN A 471 2.59 -28.93 32.52
CA ASN A 471 2.11 -30.27 32.16
C ASN A 471 0.58 -30.38 32.06
N LYS A 472 -0.13 -29.23 32.11
CA LYS A 472 -1.59 -29.13 31.98
C LYS A 472 -1.98 -27.99 31.01
N PRO A 473 -3.09 -28.13 30.26
CA PRO A 473 -3.58 -27.05 29.40
C PRO A 473 -4.04 -25.83 30.22
N VAL A 474 -3.79 -24.63 29.70
CA VAL A 474 -4.39 -23.38 30.18
C VAL A 474 -5.73 -23.19 29.47
N ALA A 475 -6.76 -22.77 30.21
CA ALA A 475 -8.13 -22.68 29.70
C ALA A 475 -8.26 -21.69 28.53
N ALA A 476 -9.32 -21.86 27.73
CA ALA A 476 -9.69 -20.93 26.67
C ALA A 476 -9.88 -19.50 27.20
N GLY A 477 -9.50 -18.52 26.37
CA GLY A 477 -9.47 -17.11 26.76
C GLY A 477 -8.28 -16.76 27.67
N TRP A 478 -7.17 -17.50 27.55
CA TRP A 478 -5.98 -17.27 28.34
C TRP A 478 -5.41 -15.86 28.12
N SER A 479 -4.80 -15.34 29.17
CA SER A 479 -4.02 -14.10 29.14
C SER A 479 -2.82 -14.19 30.06
N ILE A 480 -1.79 -13.41 29.75
CA ILE A 480 -0.60 -13.21 30.55
C ILE A 480 -0.30 -11.72 30.62
N SER A 481 0.02 -11.25 31.82
CA SER A 481 0.39 -9.85 32.06
C SER A 481 1.83 -9.75 32.55
N PHE A 482 2.56 -8.73 32.09
CA PHE A 482 3.94 -8.42 32.47
C PHE A 482 4.18 -6.90 32.44
N ILE A 483 5.27 -6.44 33.05
CA ILE A 483 5.65 -5.02 33.01
C ILE A 483 6.68 -4.83 31.90
N SER A 484 6.49 -3.78 31.12
CA SER A 484 7.40 -3.34 30.07
C SER A 484 7.89 -1.94 30.38
N ASP A 485 9.19 -1.70 30.24
CA ASP A 485 9.75 -0.35 30.36
C ASP A 485 9.37 0.54 29.18
N HIS A 486 8.88 -0.08 28.10
CA HIS A 486 8.54 0.55 26.83
C HIS A 486 7.10 0.23 26.41
N GLN A 487 6.43 1.20 25.78
CA GLN A 487 5.10 0.97 25.23
C GLN A 487 5.20 0.04 24.02
N LEU A 488 4.45 -1.07 23.97
CA LEU A 488 4.37 -1.86 22.74
C LEU A 488 3.44 -1.16 21.74
N ARG A 489 3.93 -0.89 20.53
CA ARG A 489 3.20 -0.19 19.46
C ARG A 489 2.43 -1.16 18.56
N SER A 490 3.02 -2.30 18.24
CA SER A 490 2.40 -3.32 17.39
C SER A 490 2.78 -4.72 17.86
N ILE A 491 1.82 -5.65 17.82
CA ILE A 491 2.02 -7.08 18.08
C ILE A 491 0.88 -7.89 17.43
N SER A 492 1.19 -8.68 16.41
CA SER A 492 0.19 -9.21 15.48
C SER A 492 -0.50 -10.50 15.94
N ASN A 493 0.18 -11.34 16.72
CA ASN A 493 -0.36 -12.66 17.12
C ASN A 493 -1.00 -12.71 18.51
N PHE A 494 -1.28 -11.55 19.11
CA PHE A 494 -1.95 -11.44 20.41
C PHE A 494 -2.98 -10.32 20.40
N THR A 495 -4.00 -10.43 21.26
CA THR A 495 -4.75 -9.24 21.66
C THR A 495 -3.95 -8.49 22.73
N LEU A 496 -3.55 -7.27 22.42
CA LEU A 496 -2.76 -6.39 23.29
C LEU A 496 -3.67 -5.46 24.09
N LYS A 497 -3.50 -5.44 25.42
CA LYS A 497 -3.96 -4.35 26.28
C LYS A 497 -2.77 -3.85 27.08
N GLN A 498 -2.66 -2.54 27.26
CA GLN A 498 -1.59 -1.96 28.08
C GLN A 498 -2.07 -0.74 28.84
N LYS A 499 -1.50 -0.53 30.03
CA LYS A 499 -1.82 0.59 30.91
C LYS A 499 -0.52 1.22 31.42
N SER A 500 -0.38 2.54 31.28
CA SER A 500 0.75 3.28 31.83
C SER A 500 0.68 3.32 33.37
N LEU A 501 1.82 3.08 34.02
CA LEU A 501 2.01 3.12 35.47
C LEU A 501 2.63 4.47 35.89
N ALA A 502 2.45 4.83 37.16
CA ALA A 502 2.92 6.11 37.70
C ALA A 502 4.46 6.28 37.67
N ASP A 503 5.21 5.18 37.55
CA ASP A 503 6.67 5.18 37.40
C ASP A 503 7.14 5.28 35.94
N GLY A 504 6.20 5.40 34.99
CA GLY A 504 6.47 5.56 33.56
C GLY A 504 6.59 4.25 32.76
N ARG A 505 6.44 3.09 33.43
CA ARG A 505 6.40 1.77 32.78
C ARG A 505 4.99 1.42 32.32
N TYR A 506 4.83 0.27 31.67
CA TYR A 506 3.56 -0.22 31.14
C TYR A 506 3.23 -1.59 31.71
N GLU A 507 2.05 -1.73 32.30
CA GLU A 507 1.45 -3.03 32.56
C GLU A 507 0.82 -3.53 31.25
N VAL A 508 1.42 -4.56 30.67
CA VAL A 508 1.03 -5.16 29.39
C VAL A 508 0.29 -6.45 29.67
N THR A 509 -0.82 -6.68 28.97
CA THR A 509 -1.58 -7.93 28.99
C THR A 509 -1.74 -8.44 27.56
N LEU A 510 -1.16 -9.61 27.29
CA LEU A 510 -1.35 -10.35 26.05
C LEU A 510 -2.40 -11.43 26.28
N SER A 511 -3.38 -11.51 25.39
CA SER A 511 -4.42 -12.54 25.42
C SER A 511 -4.47 -13.31 24.12
N ALA A 512 -5.08 -14.49 24.17
CA ALA A 512 -5.35 -15.32 22.99
C ALA A 512 -5.98 -14.47 21.87
N PRO A 513 -5.46 -14.54 20.63
CA PRO A 513 -6.04 -13.81 19.51
C PRO A 513 -7.46 -14.30 19.21
N SER A 514 -8.24 -13.47 18.53
CA SER A 514 -9.68 -13.69 18.32
C SER A 514 -10.01 -15.06 17.69
N TRP A 515 -9.13 -15.57 16.83
CA TRP A 515 -9.25 -16.87 16.16
C TRP A 515 -8.96 -18.09 17.04
N SER A 516 -8.23 -17.95 18.16
CA SER A 516 -7.97 -19.04 19.13
C SER A 516 -8.54 -18.77 20.52
N ARG A 517 -9.36 -17.72 20.69
CA ARG A 517 -9.92 -17.34 22.00
C ARG A 517 -10.75 -18.43 22.67
N ASN A 518 -11.29 -19.37 21.91
CA ASN A 518 -12.10 -20.49 22.42
C ASN A 518 -11.28 -21.79 22.61
N GLU A 519 -9.97 -21.75 22.35
CA GLU A 519 -9.09 -22.91 22.44
C GLU A 519 -8.22 -22.86 23.71
N SER A 520 -8.00 -24.02 24.32
CA SER A 520 -7.06 -24.16 25.44
C SER A 520 -5.61 -24.17 24.94
N PHE A 521 -4.70 -23.48 25.64
CA PHE A 521 -3.27 -23.48 25.32
C PHE A 521 -2.58 -24.68 25.98
N LYS A 522 -2.23 -25.71 25.20
CA LYS A 522 -1.80 -27.03 25.69
C LYS A 522 -0.34 -27.00 26.16
N PRO A 523 0.09 -27.98 26.97
CA PRO A 523 1.48 -28.19 27.33
C PRO A 523 2.39 -28.22 26.09
N GLY A 524 3.39 -27.35 26.05
CA GLY A 524 4.34 -27.22 24.94
C GLY A 524 3.91 -26.27 23.82
N ASP A 525 2.68 -25.75 23.83
CA ASP A 525 2.25 -24.77 22.84
C ASP A 525 3.06 -23.47 22.99
N LYS A 526 3.40 -22.89 21.84
CA LYS A 526 4.10 -21.61 21.73
C LYS A 526 3.37 -20.74 20.71
N LEU A 527 3.21 -19.47 21.03
CA LEU A 527 2.72 -18.46 20.12
C LEU A 527 3.75 -17.34 20.08
N ARG A 528 4.25 -17.04 18.89
CA ARG A 528 5.29 -16.02 18.67
C ARG A 528 4.70 -14.85 17.91
N SER A 529 5.17 -13.65 18.18
CA SER A 529 4.81 -12.47 17.40
C SER A 529 6.01 -11.57 17.28
N TYR A 530 6.24 -11.05 16.08
CA TYR A 530 6.99 -9.83 15.93
C TYR A 530 6.30 -8.71 16.73
N TYR A 531 7.08 -7.86 17.38
CA TYR A 531 6.60 -6.70 18.11
C TYR A 531 7.48 -5.47 17.83
N GLN A 532 6.87 -4.29 17.92
CA GLN A 532 7.57 -3.01 17.99
C GLN A 532 7.27 -2.32 19.32
N ALA A 533 8.25 -1.67 19.91
CA ALA A 533 8.10 -0.94 21.16
C ALA A 533 8.79 0.43 21.10
N ALA A 534 8.24 1.40 21.82
CA ALA A 534 8.70 2.79 21.82
C ALA A 534 10.01 2.94 22.63
N GLY A 535 11.10 3.32 21.98
CA GLY A 535 12.38 3.63 22.63
C GLY A 535 13.58 3.42 21.71
N ASP A 536 14.71 4.02 22.08
CA ASP A 536 16.02 3.82 21.45
C ASP A 536 16.86 2.88 22.33
N LEU A 537 16.67 1.57 22.20
CA LEU A 537 17.43 0.60 22.99
C LEU A 537 18.72 0.18 22.29
N PRO A 538 19.88 0.17 22.98
CA PRO A 538 21.06 -0.51 22.49
C PRO A 538 20.87 -2.04 22.56
N ALA A 539 21.47 -2.77 21.61
CA ALA A 539 21.30 -4.24 21.42
C ALA A 539 21.70 -5.13 22.62
N GLU A 540 22.16 -4.55 23.74
CA GLU A 540 22.65 -5.27 24.92
C GLU A 540 21.76 -5.09 26.19
N GLU A 541 20.69 -4.28 26.13
CA GLU A 541 19.77 -4.07 27.27
C GLU A 541 18.54 -5.01 27.23
N GLN A 542 18.08 -5.46 28.41
CA GLN A 542 16.89 -6.31 28.55
C GLN A 542 15.61 -5.45 28.53
N PRO A 543 14.68 -5.63 27.59
CA PRO A 543 13.53 -4.73 27.41
C PRO A 543 12.36 -4.92 28.39
N PHE A 544 12.36 -5.97 29.21
CA PHE A 544 11.22 -6.31 30.08
C PHE A 544 11.66 -6.77 31.48
N GLU A 545 11.21 -6.07 32.53
CA GLU A 545 11.21 -6.59 33.91
C GLU A 545 9.88 -7.29 34.24
N VAL A 546 9.90 -8.62 34.39
CA VAL A 546 8.72 -9.36 34.90
C VAL A 546 8.62 -9.16 36.42
N SER A 547 7.91 -8.11 36.86
CA SER A 547 7.53 -7.94 38.26
C SER A 547 6.18 -8.62 38.56
N ALA A 548 6.15 -9.49 39.56
CA ALA A 548 4.94 -10.18 39.99
C ALA A 548 4.03 -9.21 40.77
N GLY A 549 2.87 -8.83 40.20
CA GLY A 549 1.97 -7.95 40.91
C GLY A 549 0.69 -7.50 40.23
N ALA A 550 -0.07 -8.39 39.57
CA ALA A 550 -1.48 -8.12 39.26
C ALA A 550 -2.29 -9.41 39.23
N GLY A 551 -2.78 -9.80 40.41
CA GLY A 551 -3.77 -10.86 40.57
C GLY A 551 -5.18 -10.35 40.20
N ALA A 552 -5.99 -11.27 39.69
CA ALA A 552 -7.36 -11.09 39.22
C ALA A 552 -8.31 -10.31 40.16
N ASP A 553 -9.20 -9.52 39.56
CA ASP A 553 -10.33 -8.86 40.23
C ASP A 553 -11.34 -9.86 40.83
N PRO A 554 -11.93 -9.52 41.99
CA PRO A 554 -13.36 -9.73 42.14
C PRO A 554 -14.12 -8.57 42.83
N VAL A 555 -15.21 -8.15 42.18
CA VAL A 555 -16.51 -7.65 42.70
C VAL A 555 -16.57 -7.01 44.12
N GLY A 556 -16.87 -5.70 44.16
CA GLY A 556 -17.90 -5.12 45.04
C GLY A 556 -17.51 -4.40 46.35
N ASN A 557 -18.07 -3.19 46.48
CA ASN A 557 -18.36 -2.35 47.66
C ASN A 557 -17.36 -1.27 48.12
N ASP A 558 -17.90 -0.04 48.11
CA ASP A 558 -17.68 1.17 48.94
C ASP A 558 -16.48 1.22 49.89
N VAL A 559 -15.75 2.34 49.84
CA VAL A 559 -15.59 3.32 50.95
C VAL A 559 -14.70 4.49 50.48
N THR A 560 -15.17 5.72 50.69
CA THR A 560 -14.41 6.98 50.63
C THR A 560 -13.66 7.22 51.96
N PRO A 561 -12.53 7.99 52.00
CA PRO A 561 -12.65 9.43 52.28
C PRO A 561 -11.56 10.34 51.66
N ALA A 562 -11.90 11.64 51.63
CA ALA A 562 -11.09 12.83 51.31
C ALA A 562 -10.35 13.40 52.57
N PRO A 563 -9.80 14.64 52.61
CA PRO A 563 -8.74 15.29 51.79
C PRO A 563 -7.64 16.06 52.60
N SER A 564 -6.58 16.54 51.90
CA SER A 564 -5.72 17.76 52.13
C SER A 564 -4.88 17.88 53.44
N PRO A 565 -3.90 18.83 53.59
CA PRO A 565 -3.65 20.08 52.83
C PRO A 565 -2.17 20.47 52.54
N ALA A 566 -2.06 21.59 51.81
CA ALA A 566 -0.88 22.33 51.36
C ALA A 566 -0.02 22.98 52.47
N GLU A 567 1.23 23.30 52.13
CA GLU A 567 2.03 24.38 52.74
C GLU A 567 2.95 25.05 51.71
N SER A 568 3.43 26.25 52.06
CA SER A 568 3.68 27.42 51.20
C SER A 568 5.01 28.11 51.53
N VAL A 569 5.46 29.02 50.64
CA VAL A 569 6.19 30.30 50.88
C VAL A 569 7.68 30.45 50.44
N ASP A 570 7.86 31.37 49.48
CA ASP A 570 8.83 32.49 49.24
C ASP A 570 10.34 32.41 48.89
N THR A 571 10.62 33.25 47.87
CA THR A 571 11.67 34.26 47.57
C THR A 571 13.05 33.91 46.98
N ASP A 572 13.17 34.38 45.72
CA ASP A 572 14.29 34.81 44.83
C ASP A 572 15.46 35.58 45.52
N PRO A 573 16.61 35.94 44.89
CA PRO A 573 17.17 35.65 43.54
C PRO A 573 18.68 35.28 43.48
N GLU A 574 19.16 34.72 42.35
CA GLU A 574 20.46 34.99 41.64
C GLU A 574 20.94 33.81 40.78
N LEU A 575 21.11 34.05 39.47
CA LEU A 575 21.91 33.25 38.52
C LEU A 575 23.28 33.95 38.33
N PRO A 576 24.36 33.32 37.80
CA PRO A 576 24.45 31.97 37.22
C PRO A 576 25.71 31.17 37.65
N ALA A 577 25.62 29.84 37.75
CA ALA A 577 26.72 28.91 37.41
C ALA A 577 26.22 27.47 37.45
N ALA A 578 26.58 26.71 36.42
CA ALA A 578 26.25 25.32 36.22
C ALA A 578 26.57 24.43 37.43
N ALA A 579 25.58 23.64 37.85
CA ALA A 579 25.75 22.37 38.53
C ALA A 579 24.56 21.48 38.18
N ILE A 580 24.83 20.44 37.40
CA ILE A 580 23.90 19.37 37.06
C ILE A 580 23.56 18.64 38.37
N THR A 581 22.29 18.57 38.74
CA THR A 581 21.79 17.64 39.76
C THR A 581 20.74 16.72 39.14
N SER A 582 20.87 15.45 39.51
CA SER A 582 20.13 14.28 39.04
C SER A 582 18.61 14.49 38.96
N GLY A 583 18.06 14.37 37.75
CA GLY A 583 16.61 14.45 37.51
C GLY A 583 16.15 14.35 36.06
N ASP A 584 17.04 14.49 35.07
CA ASP A 584 16.65 14.50 33.64
C ASP A 584 17.13 13.26 32.87
N ARG A 585 16.18 12.66 32.13
CA ARG A 585 16.46 11.71 31.04
C ARG A 585 17.26 12.43 29.95
N PRO A 586 18.33 11.85 29.38
CA PRO A 586 18.84 12.32 28.10
C PRO A 586 17.86 11.85 27.00
N GLY A 587 17.31 12.78 26.22
CA GLY A 587 16.73 12.43 24.91
C GLY A 587 15.38 13.05 24.54
N THR A 588 14.61 13.63 25.46
CA THR A 588 13.37 14.35 25.06
C THR A 588 13.60 15.84 25.12
N ILE A 589 14.01 16.43 23.99
CA ILE A 589 13.83 17.87 23.80
C ILE A 589 12.32 18.07 23.64
N LYS A 590 11.66 18.59 24.68
CA LYS A 590 10.39 19.28 24.45
C LYS A 590 10.73 20.49 23.59
N VAL A 591 10.42 20.42 22.31
CA VAL A 591 10.36 21.61 21.48
C VAL A 591 9.13 22.35 21.96
N ASP A 592 9.32 23.45 22.69
CA ASP A 592 8.30 24.47 22.82
C ASP A 592 8.00 24.95 21.39
N TYR A 593 6.94 24.41 20.80
CA TYR A 593 6.40 24.92 19.55
C TYR A 593 5.18 25.78 19.89
N GLU A 594 5.23 27.04 19.50
CA GLU A 594 4.03 27.84 19.37
C GLU A 594 3.34 27.34 18.09
N ALA A 595 2.05 27.01 18.17
CA ALA A 595 1.25 26.79 16.97
C ALA A 595 1.40 28.02 16.07
N PRO A 596 1.50 27.87 14.74
CA PRO A 596 1.60 29.02 13.84
C PRO A 596 0.41 29.96 14.07
N ASP A 597 0.65 31.09 14.74
CA ASP A 597 -0.35 32.12 15.07
C ASP A 597 -0.44 33.20 13.98
N GLY A 598 0.21 32.94 12.83
CA GLY A 598 0.39 33.90 11.75
C GLY A 598 1.46 34.96 12.03
N VAL A 599 2.22 34.87 13.13
CA VAL A 599 3.27 35.83 13.53
C VAL A 599 4.68 35.24 13.44
N THR A 600 4.83 33.91 13.44
CA THR A 600 6.15 33.26 13.34
C THR A 600 6.60 33.07 11.88
N ASP A 601 7.84 33.44 11.56
CA ASP A 601 8.47 33.21 10.25
C ASP A 601 8.90 31.74 10.03
N LYS A 602 8.61 30.82 10.97
CA LYS A 602 9.06 29.43 10.91
C LYS A 602 8.10 28.57 10.08
N ARG A 603 8.67 27.68 9.26
CA ARG A 603 7.90 26.67 8.51
C ARG A 603 7.95 25.32 9.22
N LEU A 604 6.81 24.66 9.32
CA LEU A 604 6.66 23.26 9.75
C LEU A 604 6.12 22.50 8.54
N VAL A 605 7.03 21.84 7.81
CA VAL A 605 6.76 21.16 6.54
C VAL A 605 6.77 19.66 6.78
N THR A 606 5.70 18.96 6.39
CA THR A 606 5.57 17.50 6.50
C THR A 606 5.31 16.89 5.12
N TYR A 607 5.76 15.65 4.90
CA TYR A 607 5.45 14.89 3.70
C TYR A 607 4.40 13.83 4.05
N PHE A 608 3.33 13.77 3.25
CA PHE A 608 2.32 12.70 3.31
C PHE A 608 2.54 11.75 2.14
N GLU A 609 2.81 10.49 2.45
CA GLU A 609 3.08 9.45 1.48
C GLU A 609 1.79 8.83 0.93
N GLU A 610 1.65 8.84 -0.40
CA GLU A 610 0.49 8.31 -1.14
C GLU A 610 0.18 6.86 -0.77
N TRP A 611 1.22 6.03 -0.60
CA TRP A 611 1.10 4.61 -0.26
C TRP A 611 0.93 4.34 1.25
N GLY A 612 0.89 5.37 2.09
CA GLY A 612 0.71 5.24 3.54
C GLY A 612 -0.62 4.58 3.92
N ILE A 613 -1.64 4.78 3.09
CA ILE A 613 -3.03 4.32 3.30
C ILE A 613 -3.24 2.81 3.14
N TYR A 614 -2.18 2.07 2.82
CA TYR A 614 -2.22 0.62 2.65
C TYR A 614 -1.78 -0.09 3.93
N THR A 615 -0.75 -0.93 3.88
CA THR A 615 -0.32 -1.75 5.02
C THR A 615 0.20 -0.94 6.21
N ARG A 616 0.57 0.33 6.01
CA ARG A 616 0.99 1.23 7.08
C ARG A 616 -0.21 1.79 7.86
N ASP A 617 -1.40 1.78 7.25
CA ASP A 617 -2.63 2.35 7.79
C ASP A 617 -2.43 3.77 8.32
N VAL A 618 -1.72 4.59 7.54
CA VAL A 618 -1.55 6.02 7.79
C VAL A 618 -2.43 6.77 6.81
N ASN A 619 -3.56 7.25 7.30
CA ASN A 619 -4.56 7.98 6.53
C ASN A 619 -4.44 9.48 6.79
N LEU A 620 -5.03 10.30 5.91
CA LEU A 620 -4.99 11.74 6.09
C LEU A 620 -5.74 12.19 7.36
N SER A 621 -6.66 11.37 7.87
CA SER A 621 -7.33 11.55 9.17
C SER A 621 -6.39 11.53 10.36
N ASP A 622 -5.21 10.92 10.24
CA ASP A 622 -4.19 10.85 11.29
C ASP A 622 -3.31 12.10 11.36
N VAL A 623 -3.42 12.98 10.36
CA VAL A 623 -2.59 14.17 10.21
C VAL A 623 -3.14 15.34 11.02
N ASP A 624 -2.36 15.85 11.97
CA ASP A 624 -2.71 17.06 12.72
C ASP A 624 -2.35 18.34 11.95
N GLY A 625 -3.32 18.83 11.17
CA GLY A 625 -3.17 20.08 10.41
C GLY A 625 -2.97 21.33 11.26
N GLN A 626 -3.25 21.30 12.57
CA GLN A 626 -3.10 22.49 13.43
C GLN A 626 -1.64 22.74 13.83
N SER A 627 -0.80 21.72 13.70
CA SER A 627 0.61 21.77 14.11
C SER A 627 1.57 21.99 12.93
N MET A 628 1.09 22.37 11.75
CA MET A 628 1.91 22.52 10.54
C MET A 628 1.60 23.77 9.74
N THR A 629 2.54 24.15 8.87
CA THR A 629 2.32 25.21 7.88
C THR A 629 2.25 24.67 6.45
N HIS A 630 2.90 23.53 6.16
CA HIS A 630 2.90 22.92 4.83
C HIS A 630 2.76 21.40 4.92
N LEU A 631 2.02 20.82 3.98
CA LEU A 631 1.92 19.38 3.77
C LEU A 631 2.17 19.05 2.30
N ASN A 632 3.26 18.34 2.01
CA ASN A 632 3.65 17.91 0.67
C ASN A 632 3.17 16.48 0.40
N TYR A 633 2.27 16.31 -0.56
CA TYR A 633 1.78 15.01 -1.01
C TYR A 633 2.81 14.32 -1.92
N SER A 634 3.17 13.09 -1.58
CA SER A 634 4.36 12.39 -2.10
C SER A 634 3.97 11.06 -2.75
N PHE A 635 4.25 10.80 -4.02
CA PHE A 635 4.95 11.64 -4.99
C PHE A 635 4.28 11.59 -6.36
N PHE A 636 4.47 12.66 -7.12
CA PHE A 636 4.19 12.72 -8.54
C PHE A 636 5.45 12.35 -9.33
N ASP A 637 5.25 11.72 -10.49
CA ASP A 637 6.29 11.17 -11.34
C ASP A 637 6.52 12.09 -12.55
N VAL A 638 7.78 12.48 -12.81
CA VAL A 638 8.17 13.32 -13.94
C VAL A 638 8.71 12.46 -15.06
N LYS A 639 8.09 12.56 -16.24
CA LYS A 639 8.47 11.77 -17.42
C LYS A 639 9.49 12.47 -18.30
N SER A 640 10.21 11.67 -19.09
CA SER A 640 11.30 12.11 -19.96
C SER A 640 10.89 13.12 -21.03
N ASP A 641 9.61 13.18 -21.40
CA ASP A 641 9.05 14.20 -22.30
C ASP A 641 8.61 15.49 -21.58
N GLY A 642 8.77 15.55 -20.26
CA GLY A 642 8.34 16.63 -19.39
C GLY A 642 6.92 16.50 -18.85
N SER A 643 6.15 15.46 -19.19
CA SER A 643 4.82 15.27 -18.61
C SER A 643 4.89 14.83 -17.15
N ILE A 644 3.84 15.13 -16.37
CA ILE A 644 3.71 14.71 -14.97
C ILE A 644 2.59 13.69 -14.83
N ALA A 645 2.83 12.62 -14.09
CA ALA A 645 1.86 11.55 -13.82
C ALA A 645 1.70 11.31 -12.32
N LEU A 646 0.53 10.78 -11.92
CA LEU A 646 0.33 10.22 -10.59
C LEU A 646 1.10 8.90 -10.48
N PHE A 647 1.68 8.64 -9.32
CA PHE A 647 2.36 7.38 -9.05
C PHE A 647 1.34 6.25 -8.80
N ASP A 648 0.31 6.51 -7.98
CA ASP A 648 -0.81 5.63 -7.70
C ASP A 648 -2.14 6.40 -7.81
N SER A 649 -2.77 6.31 -8.98
CA SER A 649 -4.04 7.01 -9.25
C SER A 649 -5.19 6.50 -8.38
N PHE A 650 -5.15 5.23 -7.94
CA PHE A 650 -6.20 4.69 -7.10
C PHE A 650 -6.16 5.32 -5.71
N ALA A 651 -4.98 5.36 -5.08
CA ALA A 651 -4.78 6.05 -3.82
C ALA A 651 -5.13 7.54 -3.92
N ALA A 652 -4.70 8.21 -4.99
CA ALA A 652 -4.93 9.63 -5.20
C ALA A 652 -6.41 9.99 -5.43
N GLU A 653 -7.08 9.32 -6.37
CA GLU A 653 -8.34 9.81 -6.95
C GLU A 653 -9.54 8.90 -6.70
N GLU A 654 -9.35 7.64 -6.28
CA GLU A 654 -10.40 6.60 -6.35
C GLU A 654 -10.74 5.96 -4.99
N LYS A 655 -9.77 5.81 -4.09
CA LYS A 655 -9.99 5.11 -2.80
C LYS A 655 -11.11 5.77 -2.00
N ARG A 656 -12.06 4.96 -1.54
CA ARG A 656 -13.13 5.39 -0.63
C ARG A 656 -12.70 5.07 0.80
N PHE A 657 -12.73 6.11 1.63
CA PHE A 657 -12.40 6.02 3.05
C PHE A 657 -13.68 5.86 3.86
N ALA A 658 -13.68 4.92 4.81
CA ALA A 658 -14.80 4.74 5.73
C ALA A 658 -14.96 5.98 6.61
N GLN A 659 -16.10 6.11 7.30
CA GLN A 659 -16.37 7.25 8.18
C GLN A 659 -15.30 7.46 9.26
N ALA A 660 -14.65 6.38 9.71
CA ALA A 660 -13.58 6.44 10.70
C ALA A 660 -12.29 7.08 10.17
N ASP A 661 -12.05 6.99 8.86
CA ASP A 661 -10.83 7.45 8.20
C ASP A 661 -11.04 8.80 7.48
N GLN A 662 -12.17 9.45 7.75
CA GLN A 662 -12.47 10.78 7.23
C GLN A 662 -11.70 11.84 8.02
N VAL A 663 -11.12 12.81 7.31
CA VAL A 663 -10.45 13.94 7.95
C VAL A 663 -11.40 14.70 8.88
N SER A 664 -10.86 15.14 10.00
CA SER A 664 -11.62 15.88 11.01
C SER A 664 -10.79 17.00 11.62
N ARG A 665 -11.48 18.01 12.15
CA ARG A 665 -10.86 19.06 12.96
C ARG A 665 -11.68 19.32 14.20
N ARG A 666 -10.99 19.33 15.34
CA ARG A 666 -11.54 19.77 16.62
C ARG A 666 -11.25 21.25 16.84
N PHE A 667 -12.29 22.00 17.17
CA PHE A 667 -12.24 23.41 17.54
C PHE A 667 -12.63 23.56 19.01
N THR A 668 -12.07 24.57 19.70
CA THR A 668 -12.75 25.08 20.90
C THR A 668 -14.04 25.79 20.47
N LYS A 669 -15.00 25.98 21.40
CA LYS A 669 -16.22 26.74 21.07
C LYS A 669 -15.93 28.18 20.64
N GLU A 670 -14.89 28.79 21.21
CA GLU A 670 -14.47 30.14 20.85
C GLU A 670 -13.88 30.16 19.43
N ASP A 671 -12.98 29.23 19.10
CA ASP A 671 -12.38 29.14 17.77
C ASP A 671 -13.44 28.88 16.70
N TYR A 672 -14.38 27.96 16.96
CA TYR A 672 -15.47 27.68 16.04
C TYR A 672 -16.37 28.90 15.79
N ALA A 673 -16.62 29.72 16.83
CA ALA A 673 -17.36 30.97 16.69
C ALA A 673 -16.59 32.04 15.89
N ASN A 674 -15.27 31.91 15.77
CA ASN A 674 -14.41 32.82 15.01
C ASN A 674 -14.09 32.34 13.58
N VAL A 675 -14.37 31.06 13.24
CA VAL A 675 -14.24 30.54 11.85
C VAL A 675 -14.99 31.43 10.85
N ASP A 676 -14.42 31.65 9.66
CA ASP A 676 -15.08 32.47 8.64
C ASP A 676 -16.51 32.00 8.33
N ALA A 677 -17.41 32.94 8.05
CA ALA A 677 -18.82 32.64 7.84
C ALA A 677 -19.06 31.74 6.61
N SER A 678 -18.21 31.80 5.59
CA SER A 678 -18.29 30.93 4.42
C SER A 678 -17.88 29.49 4.74
N LEU A 679 -16.79 29.30 5.49
CA LEU A 679 -16.33 27.98 5.94
C LEU A 679 -17.33 27.33 6.91
N ARG A 680 -17.90 28.09 7.84
CA ARG A 680 -18.99 27.57 8.68
C ARG A 680 -20.21 27.15 7.85
N ARG A 681 -20.56 27.86 6.78
CA ARG A 681 -21.64 27.42 5.89
C ARG A 681 -21.27 26.12 5.17
N ALA A 682 -20.01 25.98 4.75
CA ALA A 682 -19.50 24.75 4.16
C ALA A 682 -19.56 23.57 5.16
N TYR A 683 -19.23 23.78 6.44
CA TYR A 683 -19.34 22.75 7.48
C TYR A 683 -20.78 22.37 7.82
N ASN A 684 -21.75 23.25 7.58
CA ASN A 684 -23.18 22.95 7.74
C ASN A 684 -23.82 22.41 6.42
N SER A 685 -23.01 21.86 5.52
CA SER A 685 -23.48 21.14 4.33
C SER A 685 -23.53 19.63 4.57
N ASP A 686 -24.05 18.88 3.61
CA ASP A 686 -24.00 17.41 3.57
C ASP A 686 -22.58 16.82 3.48
N ARG A 687 -21.56 17.66 3.27
CA ARG A 687 -20.15 17.23 3.17
C ARG A 687 -19.50 17.00 4.54
N TYR A 688 -20.13 17.41 5.63
CA TYR A 688 -19.57 17.34 6.99
C TYR A 688 -20.60 16.96 8.05
N THR A 689 -20.14 16.28 9.10
CA THR A 689 -20.88 16.09 10.35
C THR A 689 -20.28 16.98 11.44
N ILE A 690 -21.14 17.54 12.29
CA ILE A 690 -20.75 18.39 13.41
C ILE A 690 -21.19 17.74 14.72
N THR A 691 -20.21 17.37 15.55
CA THR A 691 -20.45 16.85 16.90
C THR A 691 -20.09 17.91 17.94
N ASN A 692 -21.06 18.29 18.76
CA ASN A 692 -20.86 19.25 19.84
C ASN A 692 -20.57 18.55 21.16
N SER A 693 -19.62 19.08 21.91
CA SER A 693 -19.35 18.70 23.30
C SER A 693 -19.40 19.93 24.21
N ASP A 694 -19.17 19.75 25.51
CA ASP A 694 -19.24 20.85 26.48
C ASP A 694 -18.22 21.96 26.16
N ASP A 695 -17.00 21.60 25.73
CA ASP A 695 -15.92 22.56 25.48
C ASP A 695 -15.43 22.62 24.02
N SER A 696 -15.87 21.71 23.15
CA SER A 696 -15.36 21.61 21.77
C SER A 696 -16.44 21.36 20.73
N VAL A 697 -16.12 21.70 19.48
CA VAL A 697 -16.87 21.33 18.27
C VAL A 697 -15.97 20.46 17.40
N LEU A 698 -16.39 19.25 17.05
CA LEU A 698 -15.69 18.38 16.12
C LEU A 698 -16.42 18.42 14.78
N VAL A 699 -15.69 18.79 13.72
CA VAL A 699 -16.19 18.75 12.34
C VAL A 699 -15.47 17.63 11.61
N THR A 700 -16.20 16.69 11.04
CA THR A 700 -15.65 15.49 10.34
C THR A 700 -16.22 15.42 8.94
N SER A 701 -15.42 15.16 7.91
CA SER A 701 -15.96 14.98 6.56
C SER A 701 -16.83 13.73 6.46
N VAL A 702 -17.77 13.76 5.53
CA VAL A 702 -18.65 12.62 5.23
C VAL A 702 -18.02 11.79 4.11
N PRO A 703 -18.05 10.45 4.20
CA PRO A 703 -17.60 9.57 3.12
C PRO A 703 -18.30 9.91 1.81
N VAL A 704 -17.51 10.02 0.76
CA VAL A 704 -18.06 10.27 -0.56
C VAL A 704 -18.61 8.96 -1.12
N GLY A 705 -19.92 8.94 -1.35
CA GLY A 705 -20.61 7.80 -1.97
C GLY A 705 -20.37 7.71 -3.48
N TRP A 706 -20.82 6.59 -4.06
CA TRP A 706 -20.65 6.28 -5.48
C TRP A 706 -21.52 7.11 -6.46
N ASN A 707 -22.49 7.87 -5.96
CA ASN A 707 -23.47 8.57 -6.78
C ASN A 707 -23.25 10.09 -6.81
N GLY A 708 -23.24 10.68 -8.01
CA GLY A 708 -23.22 12.13 -8.21
C GLY A 708 -21.84 12.80 -8.09
N THR A 709 -20.78 12.03 -7.85
CA THR A 709 -19.39 12.51 -7.79
C THR A 709 -18.60 11.96 -8.98
N GLY A 710 -17.73 12.78 -9.58
CA GLY A 710 -16.91 12.32 -10.70
C GLY A 710 -15.93 11.24 -10.25
N THR A 711 -15.37 10.47 -11.20
CA THR A 711 -14.34 9.44 -10.94
C THR A 711 -13.02 9.98 -10.35
N LYS A 712 -12.97 11.28 -10.02
CA LYS A 712 -11.81 12.01 -9.50
C LYS A 712 -12.10 12.78 -8.20
N ASP A 713 -13.27 12.55 -7.60
CA ASP A 713 -13.70 13.18 -6.35
C ASP A 713 -13.67 12.15 -5.20
N ALA A 714 -12.58 11.37 -5.14
CA ALA A 714 -12.30 10.38 -4.10
C ALA A 714 -10.82 10.40 -3.71
N GLY A 715 -10.38 9.35 -3.02
CA GLY A 715 -8.98 9.13 -2.69
C GLY A 715 -8.41 10.18 -1.76
N ASN A 716 -7.09 10.19 -1.68
CA ASN A 716 -6.34 11.15 -0.90
C ASN A 716 -6.60 12.58 -1.36
N PHE A 717 -6.91 12.82 -2.64
CA PHE A 717 -7.15 14.17 -3.16
C PHE A 717 -8.44 14.77 -2.66
N GLU A 718 -9.50 13.97 -2.59
CA GLU A 718 -10.71 14.42 -1.92
C GLU A 718 -10.47 14.62 -0.42
N GLN A 719 -9.74 13.73 0.25
CA GLN A 719 -9.36 13.96 1.66
C GLN A 719 -8.52 15.24 1.84
N LEU A 720 -7.59 15.55 0.93
CA LEU A 720 -6.77 16.77 0.95
C LEU A 720 -7.61 18.02 0.74
N ARG A 721 -8.57 17.98 -0.20
CA ARG A 721 -9.54 19.06 -0.39
C ARG A 721 -10.31 19.34 0.90
N ARG A 722 -10.81 18.29 1.56
CA ARG A 722 -11.50 18.39 2.87
C ARG A 722 -10.56 18.90 3.97
N PHE A 723 -9.32 18.41 3.98
CA PHE A 723 -8.30 18.82 4.92
C PHE A 723 -7.97 20.32 4.80
N LYS A 724 -7.89 20.86 3.56
CA LYS A 724 -7.68 22.29 3.30
C LYS A 724 -8.87 23.13 3.75
N GLU A 725 -10.10 22.67 3.51
CA GLU A 725 -11.30 23.35 4.02
C GLU A 725 -11.35 23.37 5.55
N LEU A 726 -10.87 22.32 6.21
CA LEU A 726 -10.74 22.25 7.67
C LEU A 726 -9.55 23.07 8.18
N ASN A 727 -8.46 23.19 7.42
CA ASN A 727 -7.20 23.86 7.77
C ASN A 727 -6.80 24.87 6.68
N PRO A 728 -7.53 26.01 6.55
CA PRO A 728 -7.37 26.93 5.42
C PRO A 728 -5.97 27.55 5.34
N ASP A 729 -5.27 27.69 6.47
CA ASP A 729 -3.96 28.32 6.57
C ASP A 729 -2.79 27.37 6.22
N VAL A 730 -3.04 26.06 6.07
CA VAL A 730 -1.99 25.08 5.70
C VAL A 730 -1.79 25.10 4.19
N ASN A 731 -0.57 25.36 3.73
CA ASN A 731 -0.20 25.22 2.32
C ASN A 731 -0.14 23.74 1.95
N LEU A 732 -0.80 23.34 0.87
CA LEU A 732 -0.73 21.97 0.36
C LEU A 732 0.16 21.96 -0.88
N GLY A 733 1.16 21.09 -0.84
CA GLY A 733 2.08 20.86 -1.93
C GLY A 733 1.87 19.51 -2.61
N PHE A 734 2.22 19.43 -3.89
CA PHE A 734 2.51 18.16 -4.54
C PHE A 734 4.02 18.06 -4.78
N ALA A 735 4.63 17.00 -4.27
CA ALA A 735 6.06 16.74 -4.38
C ALA A 735 6.36 15.90 -5.62
N LEU A 736 7.35 16.34 -6.41
CA LEU A 736 7.76 15.72 -7.65
C LEU A 736 9.07 14.96 -7.43
N GLY A 737 9.07 13.66 -7.71
CA GLY A 737 10.27 12.83 -7.66
C GLY A 737 10.43 12.02 -6.38
N GLY A 738 11.39 12.41 -5.55
CA GLY A 738 11.99 11.59 -4.51
C GLY A 738 13.02 10.61 -5.06
N TRP A 739 13.66 9.85 -4.17
CA TRP A 739 14.76 8.94 -4.50
C TRP A 739 14.47 7.98 -5.68
N THR A 740 13.25 7.45 -5.76
CA THR A 740 12.90 6.40 -6.73
C THR A 740 12.36 6.89 -8.07
N LEU A 741 11.77 8.10 -8.11
CA LEU A 741 11.13 8.70 -9.30
C LEU A 741 11.92 9.91 -9.86
N SER A 742 13.18 10.02 -9.46
CA SER A 742 14.10 11.07 -9.95
C SER A 742 14.80 10.73 -11.28
N ASP A 743 14.44 9.63 -11.92
CA ASP A 743 15.20 9.03 -13.02
C ASP A 743 15.13 9.81 -14.33
N GLU A 744 14.01 10.50 -14.61
CA GLU A 744 13.81 11.16 -15.90
C GLU A 744 13.96 12.70 -15.89
N PHE A 745 14.13 13.36 -14.74
CA PHE A 745 14.28 14.83 -14.64
C PHE A 745 15.36 15.42 -15.55
N SER A 746 16.56 14.82 -15.58
CA SER A 746 17.67 15.29 -16.42
C SER A 746 17.28 15.27 -17.90
N THR A 747 16.56 14.24 -18.33
CA THR A 747 16.09 14.10 -19.71
C THR A 747 14.98 15.10 -20.01
N ALA A 748 13.98 15.18 -19.13
CA ALA A 748 12.85 16.11 -19.22
C ALA A 748 13.33 17.56 -19.40
N TYR A 749 14.33 17.98 -18.61
CA TYR A 749 14.77 19.36 -18.59
C TYR A 749 15.83 19.71 -19.64
N SER A 750 16.41 18.70 -20.29
CA SER A 750 17.47 18.88 -21.30
C SER A 750 16.99 19.66 -22.53
N THR A 751 15.72 19.53 -22.92
CA THR A 751 15.16 20.15 -24.12
C THR A 751 14.22 21.31 -23.77
N LYS A 752 14.04 22.27 -24.69
CA LYS A 752 13.04 23.34 -24.49
C LYS A 752 11.62 22.76 -24.40
N ALA A 753 11.29 21.80 -25.26
CA ALA A 753 9.97 21.19 -25.31
C ALA A 753 9.61 20.50 -23.98
N GLY A 754 10.53 19.73 -23.39
CA GLY A 754 10.28 19.08 -22.10
C GLY A 754 10.12 20.08 -20.95
N ARG A 755 10.92 21.15 -20.92
CA ARG A 755 10.71 22.25 -19.93
C ARG A 755 9.40 22.98 -20.13
N ASP A 756 9.00 23.24 -21.37
CA ASP A 756 7.71 23.86 -21.69
C ASP A 756 6.57 22.98 -21.16
N ARG A 757 6.58 21.69 -21.55
CA ARG A 757 5.57 20.72 -21.15
C ARG A 757 5.48 20.56 -19.63
N PHE A 758 6.62 20.39 -18.97
CA PHE A 758 6.66 20.27 -17.51
C PHE A 758 6.06 21.49 -16.81
N THR A 759 6.49 22.69 -17.20
CA THR A 759 5.97 23.91 -16.56
C THR A 759 4.51 24.20 -16.94
N ASP A 760 4.01 23.69 -18.07
CA ASP A 760 2.57 23.73 -18.41
C ASP A 760 1.77 22.73 -17.55
N ASP A 761 2.27 21.50 -17.39
CA ASP A 761 1.60 20.47 -16.59
C ASP A 761 1.55 20.88 -15.10
N VAL A 762 2.59 21.51 -14.53
CA VAL A 762 2.55 22.09 -13.16
C VAL A 762 1.41 23.09 -13.00
N VAL A 763 1.23 24.02 -13.96
CA VAL A 763 0.12 24.98 -13.95
C VAL A 763 -1.22 24.28 -14.14
N GLY A 764 -1.25 23.23 -14.97
CA GLY A 764 -2.42 22.39 -15.18
C GLY A 764 -2.87 21.70 -13.89
N ILE A 765 -1.93 21.15 -13.11
CA ILE A 765 -2.19 20.52 -11.82
C ILE A 765 -2.78 21.52 -10.84
N PHE A 766 -2.21 22.72 -10.69
CA PHE A 766 -2.80 23.76 -9.83
C PHE A 766 -4.22 24.17 -10.24
N ARG A 767 -4.51 24.18 -11.55
CA ARG A 767 -5.86 24.46 -12.05
C ARG A 767 -6.85 23.32 -11.83
N GLN A 768 -6.38 22.07 -11.92
CA GLN A 768 -7.20 20.88 -11.78
C GLN A 768 -7.49 20.56 -10.31
N TYR A 769 -6.50 20.76 -9.45
CA TYR A 769 -6.54 20.48 -8.02
C TYR A 769 -6.27 21.78 -7.26
N ASP A 770 -7.30 22.62 -7.21
CA ASP A 770 -7.27 23.99 -6.68
C ASP A 770 -6.96 24.09 -5.17
N PHE A 771 -6.93 22.96 -4.47
CA PHE A 771 -6.49 22.89 -3.07
C PHE A 771 -4.97 22.88 -2.92
N PHE A 772 -4.20 22.62 -3.99
CA PHE A 772 -2.74 22.76 -3.97
C PHE A 772 -2.32 24.21 -4.25
N ASN A 773 -1.30 24.66 -3.54
CA ASN A 773 -0.66 25.95 -3.74
C ASN A 773 0.87 25.94 -3.63
N THR A 774 1.47 24.77 -3.40
CA THR A 774 2.92 24.58 -3.42
C THR A 774 3.30 23.51 -4.44
N VAL A 775 4.39 23.71 -5.18
CA VAL A 775 5.05 22.65 -5.96
C VAL A 775 6.42 22.42 -5.34
N ASP A 776 6.66 21.18 -4.91
CA ASP A 776 7.91 20.78 -4.29
C ASP A 776 8.74 19.93 -5.27
N PHE A 777 9.99 20.32 -5.48
CA PHE A 777 10.92 19.56 -6.30
C PHE A 777 11.82 18.73 -5.41
N ASP A 778 11.68 17.42 -5.50
CA ASP A 778 12.56 16.46 -4.85
C ASP A 778 13.35 15.68 -5.91
N TRP A 779 14.16 16.41 -6.67
CA TRP A 779 15.04 15.82 -7.69
C TRP A 779 16.35 15.36 -7.03
N GLU A 780 16.55 14.05 -6.99
CA GLU A 780 17.69 13.37 -6.37
C GLU A 780 18.61 12.69 -7.41
N TYR A 781 19.68 13.32 -7.92
CA TYR A 781 20.06 14.74 -7.76
C TYR A 781 20.52 15.32 -9.11
N PRO A 782 20.39 16.64 -9.32
CA PRO A 782 21.06 17.34 -10.43
C PRO A 782 22.56 17.02 -10.45
N GLY A 783 23.09 16.60 -11.60
CA GLY A 783 24.50 16.22 -11.74
C GLY A 783 24.85 14.85 -11.15
N GLY A 784 23.87 14.11 -10.63
CA GLY A 784 23.99 12.72 -10.21
C GLY A 784 24.31 12.51 -8.73
N GLY A 785 24.61 11.27 -8.39
CA GLY A 785 24.82 10.84 -7.00
C GLY A 785 23.55 10.46 -6.24
N GLY A 786 22.41 10.40 -6.94
CA GLY A 786 21.16 9.78 -6.47
C GLY A 786 21.09 8.29 -6.84
N LYS A 787 19.88 7.76 -6.96
CA LYS A 787 19.64 6.35 -7.32
C LYS A 787 20.34 5.95 -8.61
N ALA A 788 20.97 4.77 -8.60
CA ALA A 788 21.65 4.24 -9.77
C ALA A 788 20.66 3.96 -10.91
N GLY A 789 20.98 4.48 -12.10
CA GLY A 789 20.14 4.39 -13.30
C GLY A 789 19.49 5.71 -13.68
N ASN A 790 19.47 6.72 -12.80
CA ASN A 790 18.93 8.03 -13.12
C ASN A 790 19.68 8.66 -14.29
N ALA A 791 18.97 9.37 -15.16
CA ALA A 791 19.58 10.21 -16.17
C ALA A 791 20.35 11.35 -15.49
N VAL A 792 21.57 11.61 -15.95
CA VAL A 792 22.47 12.60 -15.35
C VAL A 792 23.16 13.40 -16.44
N SER A 793 23.29 14.71 -16.22
CA SER A 793 24.05 15.61 -17.08
C SER A 793 24.77 16.69 -16.28
N ASN A 794 25.95 17.09 -16.75
CA ASN A 794 26.63 18.27 -16.20
C ASN A 794 25.89 19.59 -16.50
N GLN A 795 24.84 19.55 -17.30
CA GLN A 795 23.95 20.69 -17.57
C GLN A 795 22.72 20.72 -16.65
N ASP A 796 22.56 19.77 -15.74
CA ASP A 796 21.35 19.62 -14.93
C ASP A 796 21.00 20.89 -14.15
N GLY A 797 21.92 21.44 -13.34
CA GLY A 797 21.67 22.69 -12.60
C GLY A 797 21.39 23.90 -13.51
N ALA A 798 22.02 23.97 -14.70
CA ALA A 798 21.75 25.04 -15.65
C ALA A 798 20.37 24.90 -16.32
N ASN A 799 19.93 23.68 -16.58
CA ASN A 799 18.60 23.40 -17.12
C ASN A 799 17.52 23.57 -16.06
N PHE A 800 17.80 23.19 -14.81
CA PHE A 800 16.89 23.39 -13.70
C PHE A 800 16.60 24.87 -13.45
N ALA A 801 17.63 25.72 -13.47
CA ALA A 801 17.47 27.17 -13.41
C ALA A 801 16.59 27.74 -14.54
N ARG A 802 16.65 27.14 -15.75
CA ARG A 802 15.75 27.52 -16.85
C ARG A 802 14.31 27.10 -16.58
N VAL A 803 14.10 25.91 -16.02
CA VAL A 803 12.77 25.44 -15.59
C VAL A 803 12.19 26.37 -14.55
N LEU A 804 12.90 26.63 -13.46
CA LEU A 804 12.41 27.43 -12.34
C LEU A 804 12.13 28.87 -12.76
N LYS A 805 13.01 29.48 -13.57
CA LYS A 805 12.75 30.81 -14.15
C LYS A 805 11.48 30.84 -14.99
N GLN A 806 11.28 29.82 -15.83
CA GLN A 806 10.10 29.72 -16.68
C GLN A 806 8.84 29.48 -15.85
N LEU A 807 8.92 28.61 -14.85
CA LEU A 807 7.84 28.27 -13.96
C LEU A 807 7.41 29.49 -13.12
N ARG A 808 8.35 30.21 -12.49
CA ARG A 808 8.04 31.41 -11.71
C ARG A 808 7.25 32.43 -12.51
N GLY A 809 7.64 32.69 -13.77
CA GLY A 809 6.88 33.57 -14.65
C GLY A 809 5.46 33.09 -14.97
N LYS A 810 5.24 31.77 -15.06
CA LYS A 810 3.89 31.19 -15.24
C LYS A 810 3.07 31.23 -13.95
N LEU A 811 3.68 30.97 -12.81
CA LEU A 811 3.02 31.06 -11.50
C LEU A 811 2.64 32.50 -11.18
N ASP A 812 3.46 33.49 -11.52
CA ASP A 812 3.11 34.90 -11.37
C ASP A 812 1.88 35.28 -12.23
N ALA A 813 1.78 34.72 -13.44
CA ALA A 813 0.59 34.90 -14.27
C ALA A 813 -0.64 34.23 -13.65
N LEU A 814 -0.49 33.01 -13.12
CA LEU A 814 -1.57 32.28 -12.44
C LEU A 814 -2.03 32.98 -11.16
N SER A 815 -1.11 33.55 -10.38
CA SER A 815 -1.43 34.38 -9.20
C SER A 815 -2.22 35.62 -9.58
N ASN A 816 -1.85 36.31 -10.67
CA ASN A 816 -2.62 37.46 -11.17
C ASN A 816 -4.03 37.08 -11.67
N GLU A 817 -4.21 35.84 -12.16
CA GLU A 817 -5.49 35.33 -12.64
C GLU A 817 -6.40 34.89 -11.50
N THR A 818 -5.86 34.16 -10.52
CA THR A 818 -6.63 33.49 -9.46
C THR A 818 -6.75 34.31 -8.18
N GLY A 819 -5.79 35.20 -7.93
CA GLY A 819 -5.65 35.91 -6.65
C GLY A 819 -4.92 35.10 -5.57
N GLU A 820 -4.53 33.85 -5.88
CA GLU A 820 -3.82 32.95 -4.95
C GLU A 820 -2.30 33.09 -5.06
N ALA A 821 -1.60 32.84 -3.96
CA ALA A 821 -0.14 32.75 -3.95
C ALA A 821 0.29 31.31 -4.23
N TYR A 822 1.22 31.11 -5.17
CA TYR A 822 1.81 29.82 -5.48
C TYR A 822 3.30 29.80 -5.12
N GLU A 823 3.69 28.80 -4.34
CA GLU A 823 5.04 28.62 -3.84
C GLU A 823 5.79 27.52 -4.60
N VAL A 824 7.10 27.71 -4.73
CA VAL A 824 8.05 26.72 -5.22
C VAL A 824 8.99 26.35 -4.08
N SER A 825 9.00 25.08 -3.70
CA SER A 825 9.98 24.54 -2.76
C SER A 825 10.89 23.50 -3.40
N ILE A 826 12.06 23.31 -2.81
CA ILE A 826 13.02 22.30 -3.27
C ILE A 826 13.49 21.49 -2.07
N ALA A 827 13.24 20.19 -2.07
CA ALA A 827 13.99 19.25 -1.25
C ALA A 827 15.40 19.10 -1.83
N THR A 828 16.40 19.52 -1.07
CA THR A 828 17.80 19.53 -1.52
C THR A 828 18.69 18.83 -0.52
N ALA A 829 19.71 18.12 -1.01
CA ALA A 829 20.73 17.51 -0.17
C ALA A 829 21.43 18.54 0.74
N GLY A 830 21.72 18.14 1.98
CA GLY A 830 22.59 18.90 2.89
C GLY A 830 24.09 18.74 2.62
N GLY A 831 24.48 17.79 1.77
CA GLY A 831 25.87 17.50 1.40
C GLY A 831 26.46 18.46 0.37
N TYR A 832 27.66 18.98 0.63
CA TYR A 832 28.35 19.94 -0.24
C TYR A 832 28.52 19.44 -1.68
N GLU A 833 28.83 18.15 -1.85
CA GLU A 833 29.10 17.54 -3.16
C GLU A 833 27.88 17.48 -4.09
N LYS A 834 26.67 17.49 -3.54
CA LYS A 834 25.44 17.58 -4.33
C LYS A 834 25.09 19.03 -4.64
N LEU A 835 25.26 19.92 -3.67
CA LEU A 835 25.00 21.35 -3.81
C LEU A 835 25.84 22.02 -4.91
N GLU A 836 27.07 21.54 -5.17
CA GLU A 836 27.91 22.02 -6.28
C GLU A 836 27.23 21.89 -7.65
N ASN A 837 26.37 20.88 -7.85
CA ASN A 837 25.71 20.62 -9.12
C ASN A 837 24.29 21.19 -9.23
N LEU A 838 23.70 21.63 -8.10
CA LEU A 838 22.34 22.19 -8.05
C LEU A 838 22.21 23.54 -8.77
N ASN A 839 23.31 24.30 -8.89
CA ASN A 839 23.31 25.69 -9.37
C ASN A 839 22.50 26.63 -8.47
N LEU A 840 22.75 26.58 -7.15
CA LEU A 840 22.02 27.35 -6.13
C LEU A 840 21.89 28.84 -6.50
N GLN A 841 23.00 29.48 -6.91
CA GLN A 841 23.00 30.90 -7.32
C GLN A 841 22.06 31.20 -8.50
N GLY A 842 21.88 30.24 -9.42
CA GLY A 842 21.02 30.42 -10.59
C GLY A 842 19.54 30.13 -10.34
N ILE A 843 19.20 29.48 -9.23
CA ILE A 843 17.83 29.08 -8.89
C ILE A 843 17.20 29.93 -7.77
N ASP A 844 18.02 30.53 -6.90
CA ASP A 844 17.57 31.16 -5.65
C ASP A 844 16.49 32.24 -5.83
N ASP A 845 16.58 33.04 -6.88
CA ASP A 845 15.57 34.08 -7.19
C ASP A 845 14.17 33.52 -7.53
N TYR A 846 14.03 32.20 -7.69
CA TYR A 846 12.82 31.53 -8.16
C TYR A 846 12.23 30.52 -7.15
N VAL A 847 12.82 30.39 -5.96
CA VAL A 847 12.48 29.40 -4.95
C VAL A 847 12.03 30.11 -3.68
N ASP A 848 10.88 29.74 -3.15
CA ASP A 848 10.30 30.35 -1.95
C ASP A 848 10.95 29.81 -0.66
N PHE A 849 11.29 28.51 -0.64
CA PHE A 849 12.08 27.90 0.43
C PHE A 849 12.71 26.56 0.03
N TYR A 850 13.72 26.16 0.81
CA TYR A 850 14.40 24.88 0.64
C TYR A 850 14.12 23.95 1.82
N ASN A 851 13.70 22.74 1.53
CA ASN A 851 13.63 21.63 2.49
C ASN A 851 14.99 20.93 2.48
N VAL A 852 15.94 21.41 3.29
CA VAL A 852 17.28 20.81 3.31
C VAL A 852 17.21 19.44 3.97
N MET A 853 17.46 18.38 3.19
CA MET A 853 17.51 16.98 3.60
C MET A 853 18.74 16.77 4.49
N THR A 854 18.59 17.18 5.75
CA THR A 854 19.61 17.13 6.82
C THR A 854 19.52 15.83 7.61
N TYR A 855 19.15 14.78 6.90
CA TYR A 855 19.10 13.39 7.29
C TYR A 855 19.86 12.60 6.22
N ASP A 856 19.99 11.29 6.40
CA ASP A 856 20.71 10.42 5.47
C ASP A 856 22.16 10.83 5.18
N PHE A 857 22.81 11.50 6.14
CA PHE A 857 24.25 11.76 6.07
C PHE A 857 25.07 10.48 6.20
N HIS A 858 24.56 9.55 6.99
CA HIS A 858 25.12 8.23 7.25
C HIS A 858 23.96 7.24 7.34
N GLY A 859 24.20 5.99 6.95
CA GLY A 859 23.18 4.96 7.04
C GLY A 859 23.71 3.59 6.64
N GLY A 860 22.80 2.62 6.50
CA GLY A 860 23.15 1.23 6.21
C GLY A 860 23.84 1.00 4.85
N TRP A 861 23.93 2.02 4.00
CA TRP A 861 24.69 1.97 2.75
C TRP A 861 26.20 2.14 2.93
N GLU A 862 26.66 2.68 4.06
CA GLU A 862 28.07 2.85 4.38
C GLU A 862 28.62 1.65 5.15
N ASN A 863 29.93 1.41 5.01
CA ASN A 863 30.63 0.41 5.80
C ASN A 863 31.40 1.14 6.91
N ARG A 864 31.17 0.75 8.17
CA ARG A 864 31.78 1.36 9.36
C ARG A 864 33.31 1.40 9.28
#